data_AF-A0AAW3FG55-F1
#
_entry.id   AF-A0AAW3FG55-F1
#
_cell.length_a   1.000
_cell.length_b   1.000
_cell.length_c   1.000
_cell.angle_alpha   90.00
_cell.angle_beta   90.00
_cell.angle_gamma   90.00
#
_symmetry.space_group_name_H-M   'P 1'
#
loop_
_entity.id
_entity.type
_entity.pdbx_description
1 polymer ?
#
loop_
_entity_poly.entity_id
_entity_poly.type
_entity_poly.pdbx_seq_one_letter_code
_entity_poly.pdbx_strand_id
1 'polypeptide(L)'
;MKKKLLLALTLVLSGTLMSQAGPADKLKVPGPDANGRRGATVPYNRYEAENGELSGGAAKKTTSYGRKDIATQASKQSYVDLSSKGSAVNFKIDRNGDGVTMRFTMKDSPNGMGENGSLDVYVNGNKDQTVKLTSYFMWQYFNLNDPYPKDVPGGDFRCFAFDEVHFKLNNKVKPGDVITVKNDDSRNMEYGLDFIEVENVPAKIKQPAGSISIQDTKYKNMAAGGDWGDAFIQAVKDAEASPSRTLYIPAGTYNLGKVWRIFADNVTITGAGMWYTNIKFTNPNKEGGGISGGNGSHGPDGYSKKIEFCNMYINSALRSRMDQMAIYKCFMDVYTDGSYFHDIWEEHFECGFWIGDYNGKMDYSDGIKIANCRIRNNLADGVNFAQGTSNATVYNCSVRGNGDDGLATWNQDACGARDLHDNIFAYNTVELGWRAGGIAVYGGTGHHIYNNFVTDMALAAGIHLNSTFPGTKFNANNKPDGIKFENNTIVRSGTNCDIFGNDLAALDVHKTGGSLQNITFYNTEIYDAPCFGITVLNDPDNIKFINTKILGAGLTGMSTSYSTTPVTFCAIRADQATPIFDGLEIGNVHRDVLGNNQTWPLWTNNNHQKADAIKYTNIKKKYVAPEPPYADKDQQGGIIDPMDGLSGYNVKLEGISWKNAKGSSDLKEGDAVTFRVKITNTSNVDIPKDVALAFEVKINGESAAISDDFEGGLKAGKSVILTANGSWIAKLGVCKVEAIADPENNLPKETSKDDNKRVKQFNVYEAPDNNGTFTPVTGGYDLVVTKILMNTKSIKPGDKVNFSAIVANAGDQDAPAGDVLGIQFQIDGKTEVITWSDDYRKGVKSHEFVKVTANGGTAGKEWTATEGKHTVTAWIDNYGGRYAGEINHDNNKFTIELNIPMSPVQFINNPDKPDNIDGTDGIEAVNAVQSVKDSYYYDLQGRRYGTTTEGLKKGVYIHCGKKVIIK
;
A
#
# COMPACT_ATOMS: atom_id res chain seq x y z
N MET A 1 -51.42 47.43 24.00
CA MET A 1 -50.87 46.07 24.23
C MET A 1 -50.65 45.33 22.90
N LYS A 2 -49.81 45.86 22.01
CA LYS A 2 -49.40 45.22 20.75
C LYS A 2 -47.98 45.69 20.43
N LYS A 3 -46.97 45.11 21.09
CA LYS A 3 -45.53 45.33 20.75
C LYS A 3 -44.55 44.40 21.48
N LYS A 4 -44.98 43.24 21.97
CA LYS A 4 -44.08 42.25 22.62
C LYS A 4 -44.20 40.82 22.09
N LEU A 5 -44.91 40.59 20.98
CA LEU A 5 -45.07 39.26 20.39
C LEU A 5 -44.38 39.08 19.02
N LEU A 6 -43.64 40.08 18.53
CA LEU A 6 -42.96 40.01 17.22
C LEU A 6 -41.44 39.81 17.29
N LEU A 7 -40.84 39.81 18.49
CA LEU A 7 -39.39 39.66 18.66
C LEU A 7 -38.95 38.21 18.95
N ALA A 8 -39.89 37.29 19.15
CA ALA A 8 -39.61 35.88 19.42
C ALA A 8 -39.72 34.97 18.17
N LEU A 9 -40.07 35.53 17.00
CA LEU A 9 -40.26 34.77 15.75
C LEU A 9 -39.29 35.17 14.62
N THR A 10 -38.25 35.95 14.93
CA THR A 10 -37.19 36.34 13.97
C THR A 10 -35.80 35.83 14.37
N LEU A 11 -35.71 34.95 15.38
CA LEU A 11 -34.45 34.35 15.85
C LEU A 11 -34.37 32.83 15.59
N VAL A 12 -35.16 32.28 14.65
CA VAL A 12 -35.17 30.84 14.30
C VAL A 12 -35.15 30.59 12.78
N LEU A 13 -34.60 31.52 11.99
CA LEU A 13 -34.42 31.32 10.53
C LEU A 13 -33.15 31.98 9.97
N SER A 14 -32.08 32.01 10.76
CA SER A 14 -30.71 32.11 10.25
C SER A 14 -29.87 30.98 10.85
N GLY A 15 -30.39 29.76 10.72
CA GLY A 15 -29.50 28.61 10.61
C GLY A 15 -28.75 28.78 9.30
N THR A 16 -27.63 29.51 9.34
CA THR A 16 -26.57 29.29 8.37
C THR A 16 -26.37 27.78 8.35
N LEU A 17 -26.67 27.16 7.21
CA LEU A 17 -26.17 25.83 6.88
C LEU A 17 -24.65 25.92 7.04
N MET A 18 -24.14 25.64 8.25
CA MET A 18 -22.74 25.29 8.40
C MET A 18 -22.61 24.02 7.57
N SER A 19 -22.05 24.16 6.36
CA SER A 19 -21.64 22.99 5.59
C SER A 19 -20.79 22.14 6.52
N GLN A 20 -21.18 20.90 6.74
CA GLN A 20 -20.40 19.97 7.53
C GLN A 20 -18.98 19.92 6.96
N ALA A 21 -17.98 20.21 7.80
CA ALA A 21 -16.57 20.26 7.42
C ALA A 21 -16.18 19.00 6.64
N GLY A 22 -15.58 19.19 5.47
CA GLY A 22 -15.11 18.12 4.60
C GLY A 22 -13.73 17.59 5.02
N PRO A 23 -13.26 16.48 4.45
CA PRO A 23 -11.95 15.93 4.80
C PRO A 23 -10.81 16.89 4.46
N ALA A 24 -10.91 17.69 3.39
CA ALA A 24 -9.91 18.71 3.07
C ALA A 24 -9.78 19.79 4.17
N ASP A 25 -10.80 20.04 4.98
CA ASP A 25 -10.74 21.03 6.06
C ASP A 25 -9.78 20.61 7.19
N LYS A 26 -9.38 19.33 7.24
CA LYS A 26 -8.37 18.81 8.17
C LYS A 26 -6.99 19.45 7.92
N LEU A 27 -6.68 19.80 6.67
CA LEU A 27 -5.40 20.40 6.30
C LEU A 27 -5.49 21.93 6.27
N LYS A 28 -4.68 22.57 7.12
CA LYS A 28 -4.39 24.01 7.02
C LYS A 28 -3.09 24.20 6.25
N VAL A 29 -3.18 24.85 5.09
CA VAL A 29 -2.02 25.17 4.27
C VAL A 29 -1.50 26.54 4.73
N PRO A 30 -0.25 26.64 5.20
CA PRO A 30 0.33 27.93 5.54
C PRO A 30 0.45 28.80 4.28
N GLY A 31 0.26 30.10 4.42
CA GLY A 31 0.45 31.04 3.33
C GLY A 31 1.93 31.15 2.87
N PRO A 32 2.19 31.94 1.82
CA PRO A 32 3.55 32.21 1.37
C PRO A 32 4.36 32.90 2.47
N ASP A 33 5.58 32.41 2.71
CA ASP A 33 6.50 32.98 3.71
C ASP A 33 7.92 33.12 3.11
N ALA A 34 8.38 34.35 2.94
CA ALA A 34 9.70 34.64 2.38
C ALA A 34 10.86 34.13 3.24
N ASN A 35 10.65 34.00 4.56
CA ASN A 35 11.62 33.46 5.51
C ASN A 35 11.34 32.00 5.88
N GLY A 36 10.26 31.43 5.32
CA GLY A 36 9.84 30.06 5.57
C GLY A 36 10.70 29.05 4.82
N ARG A 37 10.49 27.78 5.15
CA ARG A 37 11.12 26.67 4.40
C ARG A 37 10.71 26.73 2.92
N ARG A 38 11.58 26.23 2.05
CA ARG A 38 11.27 26.00 0.64
C ARG A 38 11.43 24.52 0.34
N GLY A 39 10.44 23.87 -0.25
CA GLY A 39 10.43 22.43 -0.43
C GLY A 39 9.67 21.66 0.66
N ALA A 40 9.42 20.39 0.40
CA ALA A 40 8.67 19.48 1.26
C ALA A 40 9.49 19.00 2.45
N THR A 41 8.87 18.99 3.63
CA THR A 41 9.40 18.34 4.83
C THR A 41 9.13 16.85 4.73
N VAL A 42 10.20 16.06 4.75
CA VAL A 42 10.18 14.62 4.50
C VAL A 42 10.93 13.86 5.60
N PRO A 43 10.52 12.62 5.93
CA PRO A 43 11.11 11.88 7.05
C PRO A 43 12.47 11.25 6.74
N TYR A 44 12.86 11.23 5.46
CA TYR A 44 14.12 10.63 5.02
C TYR A 44 15.25 11.66 4.93
N ASN A 45 16.49 11.14 5.02
CA ASN A 45 17.70 11.85 4.65
C ASN A 45 18.31 11.22 3.41
N ARG A 46 18.80 12.05 2.49
CA ARG A 46 19.49 11.59 1.28
C ARG A 46 20.99 11.50 1.49
N TYR A 47 21.57 10.45 0.92
CA TYR A 47 23.01 10.22 0.84
C TYR A 47 23.39 10.00 -0.63
N GLU A 48 24.02 11.00 -1.23
CA GLU A 48 24.45 10.94 -2.63
C GLU A 48 25.57 9.93 -2.81
N ALA A 49 25.49 9.09 -3.84
CA ALA A 49 26.45 8.03 -4.08
C ALA A 49 27.85 8.59 -4.40
N GLU A 50 27.94 9.72 -5.11
CA GLU A 50 29.22 10.34 -5.43
C GLU A 50 29.94 10.97 -4.24
N ASN A 51 29.26 11.11 -3.09
CA ASN A 51 29.84 11.52 -1.82
C ASN A 51 30.22 10.33 -0.93
N GLY A 52 29.81 9.10 -1.30
CA GLY A 52 30.17 7.87 -0.61
C GLY A 52 31.61 7.45 -0.87
N GLU A 53 32.14 6.56 -0.03
CA GLU A 53 33.45 5.95 -0.25
C GLU A 53 33.33 4.84 -1.30
N LEU A 54 34.02 5.02 -2.43
CA LEU A 54 33.96 4.12 -3.58
C LEU A 54 35.04 3.04 -3.49
N SER A 55 34.69 1.80 -3.83
CA SER A 55 35.64 0.69 -3.84
C SER A 55 35.31 -0.35 -4.92
N GLY A 56 36.19 -1.35 -5.10
CA GLY A 56 35.92 -2.50 -5.98
C GLY A 56 35.73 -2.18 -7.47
N GLY A 57 36.24 -1.04 -7.94
CA GLY A 57 36.07 -0.58 -9.33
C GLY A 57 34.88 0.37 -9.55
N ALA A 58 34.16 0.76 -8.49
CA ALA A 58 33.13 1.80 -8.57
C ALA A 58 33.74 3.12 -9.05
N ALA A 59 33.02 3.85 -9.92
CA ALA A 59 33.51 5.09 -10.50
C ALA A 59 32.41 6.14 -10.64
N LYS A 60 32.72 7.40 -10.28
CA LYS A 60 31.82 8.53 -10.49
C LYS A 60 31.63 8.79 -11.99
N LYS A 61 30.39 9.03 -12.41
CA LYS A 61 29.98 9.50 -13.73
C LYS A 61 29.35 10.88 -13.59
N THR A 62 29.78 11.82 -14.41
CA THR A 62 29.27 13.20 -14.42
C THR A 62 28.84 13.57 -15.83
N THR A 63 28.02 14.62 -15.94
CA THR A 63 27.54 15.09 -17.24
C THR A 63 28.53 16.00 -17.97
N SER A 64 28.53 15.94 -19.30
CA SER A 64 29.03 17.00 -20.19
C SER A 64 27.90 17.87 -20.75
N TYR A 65 26.67 17.65 -20.26
CA TYR A 65 25.41 18.16 -20.78
C TYR A 65 25.14 17.74 -22.22
N GLY A 66 25.73 16.62 -22.64
CA GLY A 66 25.37 15.95 -23.88
C GLY A 66 23.96 15.38 -23.76
N ARG A 67 23.17 15.49 -24.83
CA ARG A 67 21.78 15.01 -24.85
C ARG A 67 21.62 13.51 -24.56
N LYS A 68 22.67 12.72 -24.78
CA LYS A 68 22.71 11.27 -24.53
C LYS A 68 23.30 10.90 -23.17
N ASP A 69 23.78 11.89 -22.40
CA ASP A 69 24.44 11.65 -21.13
C ASP A 69 23.38 11.26 -20.10
N ILE A 70 23.42 10.01 -19.63
CA ILE A 70 22.53 9.53 -18.56
C ILE A 70 22.69 10.39 -17.29
N ALA A 71 23.91 10.88 -17.04
CA ALA A 71 24.21 11.70 -15.88
C ALA A 71 23.40 13.01 -15.82
N THR A 72 22.81 13.51 -16.92
CA THR A 72 21.87 14.67 -16.84
C THR A 72 20.58 14.35 -16.09
N GLN A 73 20.23 13.07 -15.94
CA GLN A 73 19.01 12.58 -15.28
C GLN A 73 19.27 12.08 -13.85
N ALA A 74 20.51 12.20 -13.37
CA ALA A 74 20.91 11.87 -12.01
C ALA A 74 20.89 13.13 -11.13
N SER A 75 20.71 12.95 -9.82
CA SER A 75 20.82 14.06 -8.88
C SER A 75 22.20 14.70 -8.95
N LYS A 76 22.24 16.03 -8.85
CA LYS A 76 23.48 16.83 -9.01
C LYS A 76 24.23 16.52 -10.31
N GLN A 77 23.52 16.00 -11.30
CA GLN A 77 24.00 15.51 -12.58
C GLN A 77 25.19 14.53 -12.47
N SER A 78 25.14 13.66 -11.46
CA SER A 78 26.19 12.69 -11.15
C SER A 78 25.62 11.39 -10.59
N TYR A 79 26.27 10.26 -10.87
CA TYR A 79 25.97 8.98 -10.23
C TYR A 79 27.24 8.13 -10.14
N VAL A 80 27.18 6.97 -9.48
CA VAL A 80 28.30 6.02 -9.40
C VAL A 80 28.01 4.79 -10.25
N ASP A 81 28.90 4.47 -11.17
CA ASP A 81 28.91 3.24 -11.93
C ASP A 81 29.32 2.06 -11.06
N LEU A 82 28.47 1.03 -11.03
CA LEU A 82 28.63 -0.21 -10.27
C LEU A 82 28.67 -1.44 -11.19
N SER A 83 29.03 -1.28 -12.46
CA SER A 83 28.99 -2.37 -13.45
C SER A 83 30.07 -3.45 -13.23
N SER A 84 31.15 -3.13 -12.51
CA SER A 84 32.21 -4.11 -12.21
C SER A 84 31.79 -4.99 -11.03
N LYS A 85 31.98 -6.30 -11.12
CA LYS A 85 31.81 -7.20 -9.97
C LYS A 85 32.73 -6.76 -8.81
N GLY A 86 32.15 -6.65 -7.62
CA GLY A 86 32.81 -6.20 -6.40
C GLY A 86 32.73 -4.69 -6.18
N SER A 87 32.29 -3.91 -7.17
CA SER A 87 32.14 -2.46 -7.05
C SER A 87 31.10 -2.09 -5.99
N ALA A 88 31.42 -1.09 -5.17
CA ALA A 88 30.59 -0.72 -4.03
C ALA A 88 30.68 0.77 -3.69
N VAL A 89 29.61 1.27 -3.06
CA VAL A 89 29.54 2.57 -2.40
C VAL A 89 29.25 2.37 -0.92
N ASN A 90 30.10 2.92 -0.05
CA ASN A 90 29.86 2.95 1.39
C ASN A 90 29.29 4.31 1.81
N PHE A 91 28.14 4.28 2.47
CA PHE A 91 27.42 5.43 3.02
C PHE A 91 27.57 5.45 4.53
N LYS A 92 28.20 6.51 5.06
CA LYS A 92 28.24 6.73 6.51
C LYS A 92 26.93 7.38 6.94
N ILE A 93 26.15 6.65 7.72
CA ILE A 93 24.84 7.10 8.17
C ILE A 93 25.01 8.03 9.36
N ASP A 94 24.25 9.12 9.39
CA ASP A 94 24.28 10.11 10.48
C ASP A 94 22.99 10.15 11.31
N ARG A 95 22.05 9.22 11.04
CA ARG A 95 20.70 9.14 11.64
C ARG A 95 20.26 7.72 11.96
N ASN A 96 19.22 7.60 12.78
CA ASN A 96 18.50 6.35 12.94
C ASN A 96 17.61 6.09 11.71
N GLY A 97 17.53 4.84 11.24
CA GLY A 97 16.62 4.47 10.16
C GLY A 97 16.69 2.99 9.81
N ASP A 98 15.65 2.50 9.16
CA ASP A 98 15.49 1.10 8.74
C ASP A 98 14.77 0.98 7.39
N GLY A 99 14.09 2.03 6.92
CA GLY A 99 13.56 2.13 5.56
C GLY A 99 14.59 2.76 4.63
N VAL A 100 14.89 2.10 3.52
CA VAL A 100 15.82 2.58 2.49
C VAL A 100 15.12 2.68 1.15
N THR A 101 15.19 3.84 0.50
CA THR A 101 14.89 4.00 -0.94
C THR A 101 16.21 4.11 -1.68
N MET A 102 16.39 3.36 -2.75
CA MET A 102 17.58 3.38 -3.58
C MET A 102 17.21 3.82 -4.98
N ARG A 103 17.79 4.94 -5.45
CA ARG A 103 17.64 5.41 -6.83
C ARG A 103 18.80 4.88 -7.67
N PHE A 104 18.48 4.12 -8.71
CA PHE A 104 19.45 3.37 -9.49
C PHE A 104 19.17 3.49 -10.99
N THR A 105 20.18 3.18 -11.80
CA THR A 105 20.03 2.96 -13.24
C THR A 105 20.53 1.56 -13.59
N MET A 106 19.92 0.93 -14.58
CA MET A 106 20.38 -0.31 -15.17
C MET A 106 19.96 -0.38 -16.63
N LYS A 107 20.68 -1.19 -17.41
CA LYS A 107 20.44 -1.33 -18.85
C LYS A 107 19.03 -1.89 -19.15
N ASP A 108 18.46 -1.46 -20.27
CA ASP A 108 17.25 -2.03 -20.86
C ASP A 108 17.54 -3.29 -21.68
N SER A 109 16.52 -4.13 -21.87
CA SER A 109 16.62 -5.27 -22.79
C SER A 109 16.43 -4.82 -24.25
N PRO A 110 16.97 -5.56 -25.23
CA PRO A 110 16.85 -5.18 -26.65
C PRO A 110 15.43 -5.02 -27.19
N ASN A 111 14.43 -5.63 -26.55
CA ASN A 111 13.02 -5.53 -26.91
C ASN A 111 12.23 -4.54 -26.03
N GLY A 112 12.90 -3.80 -25.15
CA GLY A 112 12.29 -2.81 -24.25
C GLY A 112 11.55 -3.38 -23.05
N MET A 113 11.53 -4.69 -22.85
CA MET A 113 10.78 -5.32 -21.75
C MET A 113 11.52 -5.25 -20.40
N GLY A 114 12.61 -4.48 -20.32
CA GLY A 114 13.50 -4.43 -19.17
C GLY A 114 14.37 -5.68 -19.01
N GLU A 115 15.36 -5.57 -18.14
CA GLU A 115 16.17 -6.66 -17.60
C GLU A 115 15.94 -6.75 -16.08
N ASN A 116 16.23 -7.92 -15.49
CA ASN A 116 16.14 -8.12 -14.04
C ASN A 116 17.51 -8.35 -13.44
N GLY A 117 17.84 -7.56 -12.42
CA GLY A 117 19.13 -7.51 -11.77
C GLY A 117 19.03 -7.55 -10.25
N SER A 118 20.15 -7.31 -9.59
CA SER A 118 20.19 -7.11 -8.15
C SER A 118 21.46 -6.40 -7.69
N LEU A 119 21.35 -5.65 -6.59
CA LEU A 119 22.49 -5.17 -5.82
C LEU A 119 22.39 -5.74 -4.40
N ASP A 120 23.54 -6.07 -3.82
CA ASP A 120 23.63 -6.51 -2.44
C ASP A 120 23.79 -5.31 -1.51
N VAL A 121 23.09 -5.37 -0.38
CA VAL A 121 23.16 -4.36 0.69
C VAL A 121 23.80 -4.98 1.91
N TYR A 122 24.77 -4.28 2.49
CA TYR A 122 25.46 -4.65 3.71
C TYR A 122 25.30 -3.55 4.76
N VAL A 123 25.28 -3.94 6.04
CA VAL A 123 25.34 -3.03 7.19
C VAL A 123 26.55 -3.40 8.03
N ASN A 124 27.47 -2.45 8.23
CA ASN A 124 28.70 -2.64 9.00
C ASN A 124 29.53 -3.86 8.52
N GLY A 125 29.58 -4.08 7.20
CA GLY A 125 30.31 -5.18 6.57
C GLY A 125 29.59 -6.54 6.55
N ASN A 126 28.45 -6.67 7.22
CA ASN A 126 27.63 -7.89 7.18
C ASN A 126 26.54 -7.76 6.12
N LYS A 127 26.34 -8.82 5.30
CA LYS A 127 25.29 -8.80 4.28
C LYS A 127 23.93 -8.73 4.97
N ASP A 128 23.17 -7.70 4.64
CA ASP A 128 21.80 -7.53 5.11
C ASP A 128 20.84 -8.28 4.16
N GLN A 129 20.84 -7.92 2.88
CA GLN A 129 19.97 -8.56 1.88
C GLN A 129 20.46 -8.35 0.44
N THR A 130 19.85 -9.09 -0.48
CA THR A 130 19.98 -8.88 -1.93
C THR A 130 18.72 -8.17 -2.43
N VAL A 131 18.86 -6.95 -2.93
CA VAL A 131 17.75 -6.13 -3.43
C VAL A 131 17.57 -6.40 -4.92
N LYS A 132 16.38 -6.86 -5.31
CA LYS A 132 16.04 -7.12 -6.71
C LYS A 132 15.76 -5.80 -7.43
N LEU A 133 16.30 -5.68 -8.64
CA LEU A 133 16.15 -4.52 -9.51
C LEU A 133 15.53 -4.93 -10.84
N THR A 134 14.83 -4.00 -11.48
CA THR A 134 14.29 -4.19 -12.83
C THR A 134 14.35 -2.89 -13.61
N SER A 135 14.62 -2.97 -14.91
CA SER A 135 14.42 -1.84 -15.83
C SER A 135 13.08 -1.87 -16.56
N TYR A 136 12.14 -2.71 -16.13
CA TYR A 136 10.82 -2.86 -16.78
C TYR A 136 10.04 -1.53 -16.91
N PHE A 137 10.10 -0.68 -15.87
CA PHE A 137 9.42 0.62 -15.84
C PHE A 137 10.25 1.75 -16.46
N MET A 138 11.54 1.51 -16.61
CA MET A 138 12.51 2.48 -17.09
C MET A 138 12.46 2.62 -18.60
N TRP A 139 13.18 3.64 -19.06
CA TRP A 139 13.52 3.89 -20.45
C TRP A 139 12.35 4.28 -21.34
N GLN A 140 12.42 5.52 -21.82
CA GLN A 140 11.57 6.02 -22.89
C GLN A 140 12.47 6.58 -23.99
N TYR A 141 12.24 6.17 -25.23
CA TYR A 141 13.12 6.46 -26.37
C TYR A 141 12.47 7.51 -27.28
N PHE A 142 13.24 8.47 -27.77
CA PHE A 142 12.69 9.60 -28.53
C PHE A 142 13.39 9.79 -29.86
N ASN A 143 12.60 10.09 -30.89
CA ASN A 143 13.09 10.79 -32.07
C ASN A 143 12.94 12.30 -31.83
N LEU A 144 13.90 13.08 -32.30
CA LEU A 144 13.83 14.54 -32.22
C LEU A 144 12.57 15.04 -32.94
N ASN A 145 11.85 15.98 -32.30
CA ASN A 145 10.59 16.55 -32.78
C ASN A 145 9.39 15.57 -32.81
N ASP A 146 9.53 14.37 -32.25
CA ASP A 146 8.41 13.45 -32.01
C ASP A 146 7.95 13.59 -30.55
N PRO A 147 6.72 14.07 -30.28
CA PRO A 147 6.20 14.20 -28.91
C PRO A 147 5.91 12.84 -28.26
N TYR A 148 5.91 11.75 -29.04
CA TYR A 148 5.50 10.41 -28.63
C TYR A 148 6.73 9.51 -28.35
N PRO A 149 7.04 9.19 -27.07
CA PRO A 149 8.12 8.26 -26.77
C PRO A 149 7.83 6.87 -27.36
N LYS A 150 8.90 6.14 -27.66
CA LYS A 150 8.88 4.74 -28.06
C LYS A 150 9.30 3.87 -26.89
N ASP A 151 8.72 2.69 -26.85
CA ASP A 151 8.91 1.72 -25.77
C ASP A 151 9.99 0.67 -26.07
N VAL A 152 10.72 0.79 -27.16
CA VAL A 152 11.76 -0.17 -27.57
C VAL A 152 13.04 0.61 -27.87
N PRO A 153 14.23 0.09 -27.49
CA PRO A 153 15.48 0.76 -27.76
C PRO A 153 15.65 1.23 -29.21
N GLY A 154 15.94 2.52 -29.37
CA GLY A 154 16.11 3.18 -30.66
C GLY A 154 16.10 4.69 -30.54
N GLY A 155 15.91 5.38 -31.67
CA GLY A 155 15.78 6.83 -31.72
C GLY A 155 17.06 7.63 -31.49
N ASP A 156 16.89 8.94 -31.30
CA ASP A 156 17.97 9.92 -31.19
C ASP A 156 18.53 10.01 -29.76
N PHE A 157 17.70 9.80 -28.74
CA PHE A 157 18.09 9.87 -27.32
C PHE A 157 17.09 9.10 -26.44
N ARG A 158 17.43 8.94 -25.15
CA ARG A 158 16.64 8.17 -24.18
C ARG A 158 16.51 8.91 -22.85
N CYS A 159 15.32 8.84 -22.27
CA CYS A 159 14.96 9.42 -20.98
C CYS A 159 14.47 8.34 -20.02
N PHE A 160 14.03 8.76 -18.84
CA PHE A 160 13.60 7.88 -17.76
C PHE A 160 14.67 6.83 -17.41
N ALA A 161 15.93 7.30 -17.35
CA ALA A 161 17.11 6.46 -17.23
C ALA A 161 17.35 5.93 -15.81
N PHE A 162 16.57 6.36 -14.82
CA PHE A 162 16.69 5.94 -13.43
C PHE A 162 15.32 5.55 -12.88
N ASP A 163 15.31 4.63 -11.93
CA ASP A 163 14.14 4.22 -11.18
C ASP A 163 14.48 4.12 -9.67
N GLU A 164 13.47 3.90 -8.84
CA GLU A 164 13.61 3.71 -7.40
C GLU A 164 13.13 2.32 -6.98
N VAL A 165 13.80 1.75 -5.99
CA VAL A 165 13.28 0.61 -5.21
C VAL A 165 13.34 0.95 -3.73
N HIS A 166 12.42 0.42 -2.94
CA HIS A 166 12.41 0.60 -1.50
C HIS A 166 12.35 -0.73 -0.75
N PHE A 167 13.03 -0.79 0.38
CA PHE A 167 13.12 -1.99 1.22
C PHE A 167 13.39 -1.62 2.68
N LYS A 168 13.07 -2.54 3.60
CA LYS A 168 13.42 -2.42 5.01
C LYS A 168 14.69 -3.22 5.29
N LEU A 169 15.64 -2.64 6.02
CA LEU A 169 16.79 -3.33 6.57
C LEU A 169 16.35 -4.34 7.63
N ASN A 170 17.11 -5.41 7.84
CA ASN A 170 16.78 -6.37 8.91
C ASN A 170 16.98 -5.77 10.31
N ASN A 171 17.87 -4.78 10.43
CA ASN A 171 18.13 -4.06 11.67
C ASN A 171 18.23 -2.56 11.40
N LYS A 172 17.70 -1.77 12.34
CA LYS A 172 17.79 -0.31 12.33
C LYS A 172 19.26 0.14 12.43
N VAL A 173 19.69 0.95 11.47
CA VAL A 173 20.98 1.65 11.52
C VAL A 173 20.89 2.86 12.45
N LYS A 174 22.03 3.25 13.01
CA LYS A 174 22.19 4.43 13.88
C LYS A 174 23.35 5.31 13.37
N PRO A 175 23.48 6.56 13.85
CA PRO A 175 24.61 7.41 13.48
C PRO A 175 25.96 6.70 13.68
N GLY A 176 26.79 6.71 12.64
CA GLY A 176 28.10 6.06 12.58
C GLY A 176 28.10 4.67 11.95
N ASP A 177 26.94 4.01 11.82
CA ASP A 177 26.85 2.78 11.03
C ASP A 177 27.10 3.07 9.53
N VAL A 178 27.50 2.04 8.80
CA VAL A 178 27.78 2.12 7.36
C VAL A 178 26.82 1.21 6.61
N ILE A 179 26.08 1.79 5.65
CA ILE A 179 25.34 1.03 4.64
C ILE A 179 26.24 0.93 3.40
N THR A 180 26.46 -0.28 2.89
CA THR A 180 27.18 -0.50 1.64
C THR A 180 26.24 -1.05 0.59
N VAL A 181 26.18 -0.42 -0.58
CA VAL A 181 25.52 -0.95 -1.77
C VAL A 181 26.58 -1.50 -2.71
N LYS A 182 26.46 -2.77 -3.11
CA LYS A 182 27.52 -3.50 -3.81
C LYS A 182 26.99 -4.38 -4.93
N ASN A 183 27.68 -4.39 -6.06
CA ASN A 183 27.44 -5.36 -7.12
C ASN A 183 28.25 -6.64 -6.88
N ASP A 184 27.62 -7.66 -6.29
CA ASP A 184 28.19 -9.01 -6.16
C ASP A 184 27.66 -9.99 -7.23
N ASP A 185 26.86 -9.49 -8.18
CA ASP A 185 26.29 -10.28 -9.25
C ASP A 185 27.40 -10.83 -10.18
N SER A 186 27.23 -12.07 -10.61
CA SER A 186 28.13 -12.73 -11.56
C SER A 186 27.76 -12.50 -13.03
N ARG A 187 26.60 -11.88 -13.29
CA ARG A 187 26.05 -11.67 -14.63
C ARG A 187 26.67 -10.50 -15.41
N ASN A 188 27.61 -9.76 -14.81
CA ASN A 188 28.24 -8.56 -15.40
C ASN A 188 27.20 -7.54 -15.91
N MET A 189 26.19 -7.26 -15.10
CA MET A 189 25.15 -6.30 -15.44
C MET A 189 25.65 -4.85 -15.29
N GLU A 190 25.15 -3.97 -16.15
CA GLU A 190 25.42 -2.54 -16.06
C GLU A 190 24.50 -1.91 -15.00
N TYR A 191 25.11 -1.34 -13.96
CA TYR A 191 24.42 -0.66 -12.87
C TYR A 191 24.99 0.72 -12.63
N GLY A 192 24.13 1.63 -12.21
CA GLY A 192 24.53 2.88 -11.59
C GLY A 192 23.69 3.16 -10.35
N LEU A 193 24.30 3.84 -9.38
CA LEU A 193 23.66 4.26 -8.14
C LEU A 193 23.72 5.79 -8.07
N ASP A 194 22.56 6.43 -7.96
CA ASP A 194 22.44 7.89 -7.78
C ASP A 194 22.55 8.24 -6.31
N PHE A 195 21.61 7.75 -5.49
CA PHE A 195 21.60 7.97 -4.04
C PHE A 195 20.83 6.88 -3.30
N ILE A 196 20.98 6.90 -1.98
CA ILE A 196 20.04 6.26 -1.06
C ILE A 196 19.33 7.31 -0.20
N GLU A 197 18.05 7.09 0.10
CA GLU A 197 17.29 7.82 1.10
C GLU A 197 17.02 6.88 2.28
N VAL A 198 17.33 7.31 3.50
CA VAL A 198 17.16 6.50 4.72
C VAL A 198 16.22 7.20 5.69
N GLU A 199 15.22 6.48 6.18
CA GLU A 199 14.23 6.95 7.16
C GLU A 199 13.94 5.92 8.25
N ASN A 200 13.44 6.40 9.38
CA ASN A 200 12.80 5.56 10.37
C ASN A 200 11.38 5.24 9.90
N VAL A 201 11.10 3.97 9.61
CA VAL A 201 9.76 3.54 9.21
C VAL A 201 8.81 3.71 10.40
N PRO A 202 7.72 4.48 10.28
CA PRO A 202 6.74 4.63 11.35
C PRO A 202 6.11 3.28 11.71
N ALA A 203 5.58 3.15 12.93
CA ALA A 203 4.74 2.02 13.28
C ALA A 203 3.53 1.89 12.34
N LYS A 204 3.07 0.65 12.17
CA LYS A 204 1.89 0.33 11.35
C LYS A 204 0.65 1.04 11.91
N ILE A 205 -0.13 1.67 11.04
CA ILE A 205 -1.42 2.27 11.41
C ILE A 205 -2.43 1.15 11.67
N LYS A 206 -3.16 1.24 12.79
CA LYS A 206 -4.17 0.25 13.18
C LYS A 206 -5.48 0.42 12.44
N GLN A 207 -6.25 -0.67 12.38
CA GLN A 207 -7.63 -0.62 11.90
C GLN A 207 -8.45 0.36 12.75
N PRO A 208 -9.07 1.39 12.15
CA PRO A 208 -9.98 2.28 12.87
C PRO A 208 -11.17 1.50 13.43
N ALA A 209 -11.62 1.84 14.64
CA ALA A 209 -12.73 1.16 15.28
C ALA A 209 -14.00 1.21 14.42
N GLY A 210 -14.64 0.05 14.20
CA GLY A 210 -15.86 -0.07 13.40
C GLY A 210 -15.68 0.12 11.89
N SER A 211 -14.45 0.28 11.40
CA SER A 211 -14.17 0.29 9.96
C SER A 211 -14.36 -1.09 9.35
N ILE A 212 -14.75 -1.12 8.08
CA ILE A 212 -14.75 -2.32 7.25
C ILE A 212 -13.29 -2.65 6.90
N SER A 213 -12.88 -3.91 7.08
CA SER A 213 -11.54 -4.34 6.65
C SER A 213 -11.63 -5.09 5.34
N ILE A 214 -10.78 -4.77 4.38
CA ILE A 214 -10.71 -5.56 3.13
C ILE A 214 -10.36 -7.03 3.39
N GLN A 215 -9.80 -7.36 4.57
CA GLN A 215 -9.49 -8.73 4.96
C GLN A 215 -10.65 -9.47 5.64
N ASP A 216 -11.84 -8.87 5.76
CA ASP A 216 -13.02 -9.58 6.25
C ASP A 216 -13.36 -10.77 5.33
N THR A 217 -13.89 -11.85 5.92
CA THR A 217 -14.15 -13.13 5.22
C THR A 217 -14.94 -12.95 3.93
N LYS A 218 -15.89 -12.01 3.90
CA LYS A 218 -16.67 -11.67 2.70
C LYS A 218 -15.77 -11.32 1.51
N TYR A 219 -14.84 -10.40 1.69
CA TYR A 219 -13.98 -9.88 0.63
C TYR A 219 -12.84 -10.86 0.28
N LYS A 220 -12.30 -11.57 1.28
CA LYS A 220 -11.34 -12.66 1.04
C LYS A 220 -11.90 -13.73 0.12
N ASN A 221 -13.17 -14.11 0.29
CA ASN A 221 -13.82 -15.08 -0.58
C ASN A 221 -14.00 -14.56 -2.01
N MET A 222 -14.24 -13.25 -2.18
CA MET A 222 -14.30 -12.61 -3.50
C MET A 222 -12.93 -12.59 -4.18
N ALA A 223 -11.85 -12.47 -3.40
CA ALA A 223 -10.47 -12.41 -3.88
C ALA A 223 -9.77 -13.77 -3.93
N ALA A 224 -10.49 -14.90 -3.84
CA ALA A 224 -9.88 -16.24 -3.78
C ALA A 224 -8.99 -16.60 -5.00
N GLY A 225 -9.18 -15.92 -6.13
CA GLY A 225 -8.32 -16.03 -7.32
C GLY A 225 -7.06 -15.16 -7.30
N GLY A 226 -6.82 -14.39 -6.24
CA GLY A 226 -5.66 -13.49 -6.08
C GLY A 226 -5.83 -12.08 -6.64
N ASP A 227 -6.93 -11.78 -7.34
CA ASP A 227 -7.33 -10.43 -7.76
C ASP A 227 -8.36 -9.86 -6.79
N TRP A 228 -8.07 -8.68 -6.24
CA TRP A 228 -8.87 -8.00 -5.24
C TRP A 228 -9.80 -6.93 -5.81
N GLY A 229 -9.79 -6.68 -7.14
CA GLY A 229 -10.50 -5.55 -7.75
C GLY A 229 -11.99 -5.49 -7.40
N ASP A 230 -12.72 -6.59 -7.55
CA ASP A 230 -14.17 -6.62 -7.23
C ASP A 230 -14.42 -6.56 -5.71
N ALA A 231 -13.50 -7.11 -4.92
CA ALA A 231 -13.54 -7.05 -3.47
C ALA A 231 -13.40 -5.60 -2.98
N PHE A 232 -12.48 -4.82 -3.55
CA PHE A 232 -12.27 -3.40 -3.24
C PHE A 232 -13.48 -2.55 -3.61
N ILE A 233 -14.05 -2.74 -4.81
CA ILE A 233 -15.27 -2.04 -5.24
C ILE A 233 -16.42 -2.32 -4.27
N GLN A 234 -16.60 -3.59 -3.86
CA GLN A 234 -17.66 -3.95 -2.92
C GLN A 234 -17.39 -3.41 -1.51
N ALA A 235 -16.14 -3.44 -1.04
CA ALA A 235 -15.78 -2.98 0.29
C ALA A 235 -15.96 -1.46 0.46
N VAL A 236 -15.70 -0.65 -0.57
CA VAL A 236 -16.00 0.79 -0.56
C VAL A 236 -17.50 1.05 -0.42
N LYS A 237 -18.33 0.33 -1.18
CA LYS A 237 -19.80 0.45 -1.09
C LYS A 237 -20.32 0.05 0.30
N ASP A 238 -19.78 -1.02 0.86
CA ASP A 238 -20.16 -1.47 2.19
C ASP A 238 -19.67 -0.47 3.27
N ALA A 239 -18.48 0.11 3.09
CA ALA A 239 -17.98 1.17 3.95
C ALA A 239 -18.89 2.39 3.89
N GLU A 240 -19.29 2.86 2.71
CA GLU A 240 -20.24 3.97 2.53
C GLU A 240 -21.55 3.75 3.29
N ALA A 241 -22.09 2.52 3.26
CA ALA A 241 -23.30 2.13 3.95
C ALA A 241 -23.11 1.94 5.47
N SER A 242 -21.87 1.84 5.94
CA SER A 242 -21.55 1.60 7.35
C SER A 242 -21.60 2.89 8.19
N PRO A 243 -21.81 2.79 9.52
CA PRO A 243 -21.75 3.95 10.41
C PRO A 243 -20.37 4.63 10.45
N SER A 244 -19.28 3.89 10.25
CA SER A 244 -17.92 4.43 10.28
C SER A 244 -17.50 5.11 8.97
N ARG A 245 -18.17 4.80 7.86
CA ARG A 245 -17.84 5.28 6.51
C ARG A 245 -16.36 5.11 6.15
N THR A 246 -15.73 4.06 6.70
CA THR A 246 -14.28 3.86 6.60
C THR A 246 -13.98 2.46 6.07
N LEU A 247 -13.22 2.40 4.98
CA LEU A 247 -12.55 1.21 4.50
C LEU A 247 -11.09 1.23 4.99
N TYR A 248 -10.71 0.19 5.73
CA TYR A 248 -9.34 -0.06 6.15
C TYR A 248 -8.70 -1.16 5.30
N ILE A 249 -7.47 -0.90 4.84
CA ILE A 249 -6.66 -1.82 4.04
C ILE A 249 -5.43 -2.21 4.86
N PRO A 250 -5.43 -3.36 5.56
CA PRO A 250 -4.32 -3.78 6.41
C PRO A 250 -3.02 -3.95 5.62
N ALA A 251 -1.89 -4.03 6.34
CA ALA A 251 -0.60 -4.36 5.73
C ALA A 251 -0.67 -5.61 4.85
N GLY A 252 0.00 -5.58 3.71
CA GLY A 252 -0.04 -6.62 2.69
C GLY A 252 0.08 -6.05 1.28
N THR A 253 0.22 -6.93 0.29
CA THR A 253 0.15 -6.58 -1.13
C THR A 253 -1.15 -7.10 -1.74
N TYR A 254 -1.92 -6.20 -2.34
CA TYR A 254 -3.22 -6.49 -2.93
C TYR A 254 -3.14 -6.25 -4.44
N ASN A 255 -3.31 -7.32 -5.21
CA ASN A 255 -3.25 -7.25 -6.67
C ASN A 255 -4.61 -6.85 -7.25
N LEU A 256 -4.63 -5.86 -8.14
CA LEU A 256 -5.83 -5.41 -8.84
C LEU A 256 -5.63 -5.56 -10.36
N GLY A 257 -6.42 -6.40 -11.02
CA GLY A 257 -6.30 -6.64 -12.47
C GLY A 257 -7.03 -5.62 -13.35
N LYS A 258 -7.64 -4.59 -12.76
CA LYS A 258 -8.52 -3.61 -13.43
C LYS A 258 -8.50 -2.25 -12.73
N VAL A 259 -9.00 -1.21 -13.39
CA VAL A 259 -9.26 0.11 -12.78
C VAL A 259 -10.16 -0.04 -11.55
N TRP A 260 -9.76 0.56 -10.43
CA TRP A 260 -10.60 0.68 -9.24
C TRP A 260 -11.47 1.93 -9.33
N ARG A 261 -12.78 1.74 -9.48
CA ARG A 261 -13.75 2.83 -9.53
C ARG A 261 -14.42 2.98 -8.17
N ILE A 262 -14.30 4.16 -7.56
CA ILE A 262 -14.70 4.41 -6.17
C ILE A 262 -16.22 4.50 -6.02
N PHE A 263 -16.89 5.35 -6.82
CA PHE A 263 -18.35 5.55 -6.82
C PHE A 263 -18.99 5.55 -5.43
N ALA A 264 -18.47 6.39 -4.54
CA ALA A 264 -18.98 6.57 -3.18
C ALA A 264 -18.77 8.02 -2.74
N ASP A 265 -19.55 8.48 -1.77
CA ASP A 265 -19.43 9.81 -1.19
C ASP A 265 -19.07 9.74 0.29
N ASN A 266 -18.33 10.71 0.81
CA ASN A 266 -18.05 10.88 2.24
C ASN A 266 -17.47 9.59 2.86
N VAL A 267 -16.50 8.97 2.19
CA VAL A 267 -15.81 7.73 2.61
C VAL A 267 -14.33 8.03 2.87
N THR A 268 -13.82 7.49 3.96
CA THR A 268 -12.37 7.39 4.22
C THR A 268 -11.85 6.03 3.78
N ILE A 269 -10.81 6.02 2.96
CA ILE A 269 -10.08 4.84 2.50
C ILE A 269 -8.65 4.97 3.03
N THR A 270 -8.30 4.16 4.03
CA THR A 270 -6.99 4.26 4.69
C THR A 270 -6.26 2.93 4.74
N GLY A 271 -4.98 2.95 4.43
CA GLY A 271 -4.08 1.82 4.62
C GLY A 271 -3.41 1.81 6.00
N ALA A 272 -2.46 0.91 6.17
CA ALA A 272 -1.65 0.73 7.37
C ALA A 272 -0.34 1.55 7.36
N GLY A 273 -0.15 2.41 6.35
CA GLY A 273 1.04 3.23 6.11
C GLY A 273 1.73 2.87 4.78
N MET A 274 2.45 3.84 4.18
CA MET A 274 3.13 3.67 2.88
C MET A 274 4.08 2.46 2.85
N TRP A 275 4.72 2.13 3.96
CA TRP A 275 5.65 0.99 4.07
C TRP A 275 5.00 -0.37 4.35
N TYR A 276 3.67 -0.42 4.42
CA TYR A 276 2.93 -1.60 4.92
C TYR A 276 1.82 -2.05 3.97
N THR A 277 1.02 -1.12 3.46
CA THR A 277 -0.08 -1.42 2.54
C THR A 277 0.36 -1.12 1.12
N ASN A 278 0.40 -2.14 0.27
CA ASN A 278 0.76 -2.04 -1.14
C ASN A 278 -0.43 -2.43 -2.02
N ILE A 279 -0.91 -1.50 -2.84
CA ILE A 279 -1.85 -1.79 -3.92
C ILE A 279 -1.04 -1.92 -5.22
N LYS A 280 -1.12 -3.10 -5.84
CA LYS A 280 -0.40 -3.38 -7.08
C LYS A 280 -1.38 -3.65 -8.21
N PHE A 281 -1.43 -2.76 -9.20
CA PHE A 281 -2.13 -3.09 -10.44
C PHE A 281 -1.29 -4.05 -11.29
N THR A 282 -1.92 -5.06 -11.88
CA THR A 282 -1.21 -6.17 -12.53
C THR A 282 -1.42 -6.26 -14.04
N ASN A 283 -2.37 -5.50 -14.60
CA ASN A 283 -2.68 -5.52 -16.02
C ASN A 283 -1.96 -4.37 -16.73
N PRO A 284 -0.99 -4.62 -17.62
CA PRO A 284 -0.17 -3.58 -18.25
C PRO A 284 -0.87 -2.87 -19.43
N ASN A 285 -2.08 -3.29 -19.79
CA ASN A 285 -2.78 -2.78 -20.96
C ASN A 285 -3.41 -1.41 -20.70
N LYS A 286 -3.85 -0.75 -21.79
CA LYS A 286 -4.72 0.43 -21.74
C LYS A 286 -5.90 0.17 -20.81
N GLU A 287 -6.23 1.16 -19.96
CA GLU A 287 -7.29 1.07 -18.95
C GLU A 287 -7.15 -0.17 -18.04
N GLY A 288 -5.91 -0.66 -17.84
CA GLY A 288 -5.60 -1.85 -17.06
C GLY A 288 -5.59 -1.62 -15.55
N GLY A 289 -5.48 -0.37 -15.10
CA GLY A 289 -5.44 -0.04 -13.68
C GLY A 289 -5.52 1.46 -13.40
N GLY A 290 -5.18 1.83 -12.17
CA GLY A 290 -5.41 3.18 -11.65
C GLY A 290 -6.73 3.28 -10.89
N ILE A 291 -6.95 4.44 -10.27
CA ILE A 291 -8.11 4.73 -9.42
C ILE A 291 -8.89 5.88 -10.04
N SER A 292 -10.17 5.65 -10.28
CA SER A 292 -11.06 6.60 -10.96
C SER A 292 -12.13 7.05 -9.98
N GLY A 293 -12.26 8.38 -9.84
CA GLY A 293 -13.44 9.01 -9.23
C GLY A 293 -14.67 8.90 -10.13
N GLY A 294 -14.42 8.72 -11.43
CA GLY A 294 -15.35 8.47 -12.52
C GLY A 294 -16.27 9.63 -12.88
N ASN A 295 -16.77 9.58 -14.11
CA ASN A 295 -17.90 10.35 -14.62
C ASN A 295 -18.66 9.47 -15.65
N GLY A 296 -19.92 9.80 -15.92
CA GLY A 296 -21.02 9.16 -16.65
C GLY A 296 -20.77 8.05 -17.68
N SER A 297 -19.62 7.95 -18.33
CA SER A 297 -19.32 6.84 -19.26
C SER A 297 -18.87 5.56 -18.57
N HIS A 298 -18.34 5.67 -17.35
CA HIS A 298 -17.77 4.53 -16.61
C HIS A 298 -18.45 4.25 -15.26
N GLY A 299 -19.49 5.02 -14.93
CA GLY A 299 -20.33 4.86 -13.74
C GLY A 299 -21.34 5.99 -13.58
N PRO A 300 -22.02 6.11 -12.42
CA PRO A 300 -22.99 7.16 -12.19
C PRO A 300 -22.32 8.54 -12.05
N ASP A 301 -22.99 9.55 -12.59
CA ASP A 301 -22.55 10.95 -12.59
C ASP A 301 -22.79 11.62 -11.21
N GLY A 302 -21.94 12.58 -10.82
CA GLY A 302 -22.07 13.32 -9.56
C GLY A 302 -21.70 12.59 -8.25
N TYR A 303 -20.80 11.60 -8.31
CA TYR A 303 -20.27 10.86 -7.14
C TYR A 303 -18.82 11.28 -6.78
N SER A 304 -18.20 10.60 -5.82
CA SER A 304 -16.81 10.82 -5.39
C SER A 304 -16.62 12.17 -4.68
N LYS A 305 -17.60 12.56 -3.88
CA LYS A 305 -17.58 13.75 -3.02
C LYS A 305 -16.93 13.44 -1.69
N LYS A 306 -16.14 14.38 -1.13
CA LYS A 306 -15.58 14.27 0.23
C LYS A 306 -14.87 12.93 0.48
N ILE A 307 -14.10 12.46 -0.50
CA ILE A 307 -13.26 11.27 -0.33
C ILE A 307 -12.03 11.64 0.49
N GLU A 308 -11.68 10.82 1.47
CA GLU A 308 -10.36 10.84 2.10
C GLU A 308 -9.61 9.57 1.72
N PHE A 309 -8.41 9.71 1.14
CA PHE A 309 -7.63 8.57 0.67
C PHE A 309 -6.19 8.68 1.19
N CYS A 310 -5.73 7.71 1.98
CA CYS A 310 -4.44 7.87 2.66
C CYS A 310 -3.71 6.59 3.12
N ASN A 311 -2.43 6.76 3.50
CA ASN A 311 -1.62 5.79 4.23
C ASN A 311 -1.28 4.50 3.47
N MET A 312 -0.82 4.58 2.23
CA MET A 312 -0.46 3.39 1.44
C MET A 312 0.52 3.68 0.31
N TYR A 313 1.16 2.61 -0.17
CA TYR A 313 1.92 2.56 -1.40
C TYR A 313 1.07 2.00 -2.54
N ILE A 314 1.22 2.56 -3.74
CA ILE A 314 0.46 2.18 -4.93
C ILE A 314 1.42 2.08 -6.11
N ASN A 315 1.41 0.96 -6.82
CA ASN A 315 2.23 0.75 -8.01
C ASN A 315 1.40 0.13 -9.15
N SER A 316 1.84 0.34 -10.37
CA SER A 316 1.22 -0.16 -11.59
C SER A 316 2.00 -1.33 -12.23
N ALA A 317 1.49 -1.83 -13.36
CA ALA A 317 2.23 -2.72 -14.27
C ALA A 317 2.57 -2.04 -15.61
N LEU A 318 2.37 -0.73 -15.70
CA LEU A 318 2.50 0.07 -16.91
C LEU A 318 3.96 0.40 -17.20
N ARG A 319 4.31 0.43 -18.48
CA ARG A 319 5.64 0.79 -18.99
C ARG A 319 5.61 1.66 -20.24
N SER A 320 4.43 2.13 -20.62
CA SER A 320 4.17 2.85 -21.87
C SER A 320 3.11 3.92 -21.65
N ARG A 321 3.31 5.10 -22.24
CA ARG A 321 2.27 6.14 -22.31
C ARG A 321 1.18 5.82 -23.33
N MET A 322 1.39 4.80 -24.17
CA MET A 322 0.50 4.39 -25.26
C MET A 322 0.05 5.57 -26.13
N ASP A 323 0.98 6.41 -26.54
CA ASP A 323 0.70 7.64 -27.30
C ASP A 323 -0.44 8.50 -26.70
N GLN A 324 -0.38 8.71 -25.38
CA GLN A 324 -1.36 9.47 -24.56
C GLN A 324 -2.70 8.75 -24.36
N MET A 325 -2.80 7.49 -24.76
CA MET A 325 -4.04 6.70 -24.70
C MET A 325 -4.04 5.65 -23.60
N ALA A 326 -3.10 5.67 -22.65
CA ALA A 326 -3.01 4.64 -21.59
C ALA A 326 -4.24 4.66 -20.66
N ILE A 327 -4.75 5.84 -20.29
CA ILE A 327 -5.87 6.03 -19.35
C ILE A 327 -5.61 5.23 -18.06
N TYR A 328 -4.44 5.48 -17.50
CA TYR A 328 -3.88 4.65 -16.43
C TYR A 328 -3.06 5.52 -15.46
N LYS A 329 -3.69 6.58 -14.98
CA LYS A 329 -3.14 7.43 -13.93
C LYS A 329 -3.39 6.79 -12.56
N CYS A 330 -2.58 7.08 -11.55
CA CYS A 330 -2.85 6.58 -10.20
C CYS A 330 -4.22 7.08 -9.72
N PHE A 331 -4.50 8.38 -9.89
CA PHE A 331 -5.80 8.98 -9.67
C PHE A 331 -6.26 9.78 -10.89
N MET A 332 -7.48 9.55 -11.35
CA MET A 332 -8.07 10.22 -12.51
C MET A 332 -9.55 10.56 -12.35
N ASP A 333 -10.03 11.40 -13.27
CA ASP A 333 -11.36 11.99 -13.33
C ASP A 333 -11.56 13.05 -12.24
N VAL A 334 -12.73 13.06 -11.58
CA VAL A 334 -13.11 14.09 -10.62
C VAL A 334 -13.29 13.56 -9.20
N TYR A 335 -12.85 14.37 -8.23
CA TYR A 335 -13.07 14.17 -6.81
C TYR A 335 -13.51 15.51 -6.22
N THR A 336 -14.76 15.59 -5.79
CA THR A 336 -15.45 16.86 -5.60
C THR A 336 -15.67 17.16 -4.11
N ASP A 337 -16.22 18.34 -3.82
CA ASP A 337 -16.60 18.81 -2.49
C ASP A 337 -15.50 18.72 -1.42
N GLY A 338 -14.25 19.08 -1.78
CA GLY A 338 -13.13 19.11 -0.82
C GLY A 338 -12.62 17.73 -0.41
N SER A 339 -12.36 16.85 -1.39
CA SER A 339 -11.69 15.57 -1.18
C SER A 339 -10.22 15.75 -0.75
N TYR A 340 -9.66 14.80 -0.01
CA TYR A 340 -8.34 14.89 0.61
C TYR A 340 -7.50 13.61 0.40
N PHE A 341 -6.42 13.75 -0.34
CA PHE A 341 -5.45 12.69 -0.62
C PHE A 341 -4.18 12.98 0.16
N HIS A 342 -3.76 12.08 1.03
CA HIS A 342 -2.57 12.35 1.83
C HIS A 342 -1.81 11.12 2.29
N ASP A 343 -0.51 11.28 2.54
CA ASP A 343 0.34 10.20 3.01
C ASP A 343 0.29 8.96 2.06
N ILE A 344 0.31 9.24 0.75
CA ILE A 344 0.38 8.25 -0.34
C ILE A 344 1.78 8.23 -0.94
N TRP A 345 2.30 7.05 -1.23
CA TRP A 345 3.46 6.87 -2.10
C TRP A 345 2.99 6.16 -3.37
N GLU A 346 3.05 6.81 -4.52
CA GLU A 346 2.65 6.21 -5.79
C GLU A 346 3.78 6.26 -6.84
N GLU A 347 3.85 5.19 -7.64
CA GLU A 347 4.88 5.01 -8.66
C GLU A 347 4.38 4.30 -9.93
N HIS A 348 5.06 4.60 -11.05
CA HIS A 348 4.99 3.89 -12.32
C HIS A 348 3.65 3.97 -13.06
N PHE A 349 2.83 5.00 -12.82
CA PHE A 349 1.62 5.24 -13.58
C PHE A 349 1.87 6.07 -14.84
N GLU A 350 0.82 6.26 -15.64
CA GLU A 350 0.85 7.26 -16.71
C GLU A 350 1.11 8.64 -16.10
N CYS A 351 0.27 9.05 -15.14
CA CYS A 351 0.49 10.21 -14.29
C CYS A 351 0.17 9.82 -12.84
N GLY A 352 0.70 10.55 -11.86
CA GLY A 352 0.23 10.40 -10.48
C GLY A 352 -1.23 10.82 -10.35
N PHE A 353 -1.53 12.08 -10.65
CA PHE A 353 -2.87 12.64 -10.59
C PHE A 353 -3.24 13.39 -11.87
N TRP A 354 -4.35 13.02 -12.49
CA TRP A 354 -4.96 13.78 -13.59
C TRP A 354 -6.38 14.15 -13.22
N ILE A 355 -6.55 15.35 -12.69
CA ILE A 355 -7.84 15.80 -12.14
C ILE A 355 -8.55 16.65 -13.19
N GLY A 356 -9.62 16.10 -13.75
CA GLY A 356 -10.39 16.78 -14.78
C GLY A 356 -11.47 15.89 -15.35
N ASP A 357 -12.58 16.52 -15.72
CA ASP A 357 -13.73 15.83 -16.26
C ASP A 357 -13.76 15.87 -17.79
N TYR A 358 -13.93 14.71 -18.43
CA TYR A 358 -13.90 14.58 -19.89
C TYR A 358 -15.13 13.86 -20.46
N ASN A 359 -16.10 13.48 -19.63
CA ASN A 359 -17.26 12.73 -20.08
C ASN A 359 -18.47 12.98 -19.15
N GLY A 360 -19.68 12.60 -19.57
CA GLY A 360 -20.88 12.86 -18.76
C GLY A 360 -21.23 14.35 -18.63
N LYS A 361 -21.90 14.74 -17.55
CA LYS A 361 -22.17 16.15 -17.25
C LYS A 361 -20.95 16.75 -16.57
N MET A 362 -20.57 17.96 -17.00
CA MET A 362 -19.42 18.66 -16.43
C MET A 362 -19.54 18.84 -14.91
N ASP A 363 -18.65 18.15 -14.20
CA ASP A 363 -18.38 18.28 -12.78
C ASP A 363 -16.97 18.84 -12.55
N TYR A 364 -16.74 19.45 -11.38
CA TYR A 364 -15.48 20.13 -11.07
C TYR A 364 -14.94 19.70 -9.72
N SER A 365 -13.67 19.30 -9.69
CA SER A 365 -12.94 19.16 -8.44
C SER A 365 -12.68 20.57 -7.88
N ASP A 366 -13.43 20.91 -6.83
CA ASP A 366 -13.33 22.19 -6.12
C ASP A 366 -12.88 21.94 -4.68
N GLY A 367 -11.76 22.54 -4.28
CA GLY A 367 -11.21 22.42 -2.93
C GLY A 367 -10.46 21.12 -2.63
N ILE A 368 -10.15 20.29 -3.65
CA ILE A 368 -9.36 19.06 -3.47
C ILE A 368 -7.96 19.39 -2.91
N LYS A 369 -7.49 18.59 -1.95
CA LYS A 369 -6.13 18.71 -1.39
C LYS A 369 -5.35 17.41 -1.57
N ILE A 370 -4.12 17.53 -2.05
CA ILE A 370 -3.12 16.46 -2.17
C ILE A 370 -1.94 16.85 -1.28
N ALA A 371 -1.61 16.06 -0.25
CA ALA A 371 -0.58 16.46 0.70
C ALA A 371 0.30 15.34 1.24
N ASN A 372 1.54 15.65 1.62
CA ASN A 372 2.47 14.70 2.25
C ASN A 372 2.70 13.42 1.41
N CYS A 373 2.57 13.53 0.08
CA CYS A 373 2.69 12.39 -0.82
C CYS A 373 4.10 12.26 -1.41
N ARG A 374 4.45 11.05 -1.83
CA ARG A 374 5.59 10.75 -2.71
C ARG A 374 5.02 10.37 -4.08
N ILE A 375 5.22 11.24 -5.07
CA ILE A 375 4.62 11.15 -6.42
C ILE A 375 5.77 10.96 -7.40
N ARG A 376 6.10 9.70 -7.73
CA ARG A 376 7.41 9.38 -8.30
C ARG A 376 7.36 8.48 -9.53
N ASN A 377 8.35 8.64 -10.40
CA ASN A 377 8.63 7.70 -11.50
C ASN A 377 7.41 7.40 -12.38
N ASN A 378 6.58 8.42 -12.66
CA ASN A 378 5.48 8.29 -13.61
C ASN A 378 5.97 8.57 -15.04
N LEU A 379 5.30 7.98 -16.02
CA LEU A 379 5.66 8.11 -17.44
C LEU A 379 5.35 9.50 -18.01
N ALA A 380 4.47 10.26 -17.35
CA ALA A 380 4.06 11.62 -17.69
C ALA A 380 4.00 12.48 -16.41
N ASP A 381 3.00 13.34 -16.27
CA ASP A 381 2.87 14.31 -15.20
C ASP A 381 2.86 13.69 -13.80
N GLY A 382 3.39 14.41 -12.80
CA GLY A 382 3.16 14.07 -11.40
C GLY A 382 1.71 14.40 -11.00
N VAL A 383 1.34 15.68 -11.08
CA VAL A 383 -0.04 16.16 -10.88
C VAL A 383 -0.42 17.12 -11.98
N ASN A 384 -1.58 16.94 -12.60
CA ASN A 384 -2.18 17.90 -13.51
C ASN A 384 -3.60 18.26 -13.04
N PHE A 385 -3.81 19.54 -12.74
CA PHE A 385 -5.15 20.11 -12.57
C PHE A 385 -5.63 20.65 -13.92
N ALA A 386 -6.69 20.03 -14.44
CA ALA A 386 -7.28 20.35 -15.74
C ALA A 386 -8.80 20.60 -15.63
N GLN A 387 -9.44 20.96 -16.75
CA GLN A 387 -10.91 20.98 -16.92
C GLN A 387 -11.68 21.73 -15.81
N GLY A 388 -11.27 22.96 -15.48
CA GLY A 388 -11.96 23.80 -14.49
C GLY A 388 -11.74 23.43 -13.02
N THR A 389 -10.79 22.53 -12.73
CA THR A 389 -10.32 22.25 -11.35
C THR A 389 -9.89 23.55 -10.67
N SER A 390 -10.45 23.82 -9.49
CA SER A 390 -10.34 25.13 -8.83
C SER A 390 -10.20 25.01 -7.32
N ASN A 391 -9.63 26.02 -6.68
CA ASN A 391 -9.31 26.03 -5.24
C ASN A 391 -8.55 24.76 -4.78
N ALA A 392 -7.88 24.07 -5.71
CA ALA A 392 -7.20 22.81 -5.46
C ALA A 392 -5.80 23.07 -4.91
N THR A 393 -5.28 22.16 -4.09
CA THR A 393 -3.94 22.34 -3.50
C THR A 393 -3.08 21.09 -3.59
N VAL A 394 -1.81 21.26 -3.98
CA VAL A 394 -0.74 20.29 -3.73
C VAL A 394 0.22 20.87 -2.68
N TYR A 395 0.35 20.20 -1.54
CA TYR A 395 1.11 20.71 -0.40
C TYR A 395 2.08 19.68 0.20
N ASN A 396 3.33 20.07 0.42
CA ASN A 396 4.31 19.25 1.14
C ASN A 396 4.58 17.87 0.49
N CYS A 397 4.57 17.80 -0.85
CA CYS A 397 4.82 16.56 -1.59
C CYS A 397 6.27 16.47 -2.10
N SER A 398 6.79 15.24 -2.15
CA SER A 398 8.00 14.87 -2.87
C SER A 398 7.59 14.40 -4.27
N VAL A 399 7.90 15.18 -5.30
CA VAL A 399 7.53 14.93 -6.69
C VAL A 399 8.81 14.66 -7.47
N ARG A 400 9.02 13.44 -7.98
CA ARG A 400 10.34 13.05 -8.49
C ARG A 400 10.30 12.14 -9.71
N GLY A 401 11.17 12.36 -10.69
CA GLY A 401 11.37 11.37 -11.76
C GLY A 401 10.20 11.24 -12.74
N ASN A 402 9.29 12.22 -12.75
CA ASN A 402 8.10 12.21 -13.62
C ASN A 402 8.46 12.60 -15.06
N GLY A 403 7.69 12.05 -15.99
CA GLY A 403 7.95 12.05 -17.43
C GLY A 403 7.29 13.10 -18.28
N ASP A 404 6.75 14.11 -17.62
CA ASP A 404 6.27 15.36 -18.17
C ASP A 404 6.32 16.37 -17.00
N ASP A 405 5.41 17.33 -16.96
CA ASP A 405 5.37 18.29 -15.88
C ASP A 405 5.24 17.67 -14.48
N GLY A 406 6.13 18.04 -13.55
CA GLY A 406 6.04 17.56 -12.17
C GLY A 406 4.72 17.97 -11.52
N LEU A 407 4.40 19.27 -11.56
CA LEU A 407 3.12 19.83 -11.14
C LEU A 407 2.61 20.79 -12.21
N ALA A 408 1.39 20.59 -12.70
CA ALA A 408 0.82 21.36 -13.80
C ALA A 408 -0.59 21.86 -13.53
N THR A 409 -0.89 23.05 -14.06
CA THR A 409 -2.27 23.48 -14.32
C THR A 409 -2.49 23.63 -15.82
N TRP A 410 -3.39 22.84 -16.40
CA TRP A 410 -3.78 22.97 -17.79
C TRP A 410 -5.17 23.61 -17.95
N ASN A 411 -5.15 24.82 -18.50
CA ASN A 411 -6.21 25.71 -19.00
C ASN A 411 -7.39 25.14 -19.83
N GLN A 412 -7.72 23.86 -19.75
CA GLN A 412 -8.43 23.15 -20.81
C GLN A 412 -9.96 23.32 -20.72
N ASP A 413 -10.58 23.51 -21.89
CA ASP A 413 -12.01 23.85 -22.03
C ASP A 413 -12.82 22.76 -22.78
N ALA A 414 -12.27 21.55 -22.86
CA ALA A 414 -12.97 20.43 -23.50
C ALA A 414 -14.34 20.22 -22.83
N CYS A 415 -15.34 19.79 -23.59
CA CYS A 415 -16.71 19.62 -23.09
C CYS A 415 -17.36 20.90 -22.49
N GLY A 416 -16.78 22.08 -22.73
CA GLY A 416 -17.30 23.35 -22.21
C GLY A 416 -16.92 23.62 -20.75
N ALA A 417 -15.78 23.08 -20.28
CA ALA A 417 -15.27 23.33 -18.94
C ALA A 417 -15.01 24.83 -18.68
N ARG A 418 -15.24 25.27 -17.43
CA ARG A 418 -14.93 26.63 -16.98
C ARG A 418 -13.42 26.83 -16.80
N ASP A 419 -12.99 28.10 -16.70
CA ASP A 419 -11.60 28.44 -16.36
C ASP A 419 -11.19 27.83 -15.01
N LEU A 420 -9.96 27.32 -14.96
CA LEU A 420 -9.29 26.98 -13.71
C LEU A 420 -8.97 28.25 -12.91
N HIS A 421 -9.26 28.24 -11.60
CA HIS A 421 -8.93 29.38 -10.75
C HIS A 421 -8.44 29.00 -9.35
N ASP A 422 -7.59 29.87 -8.78
CA ASP A 422 -7.19 29.86 -7.37
C ASP A 422 -6.55 28.54 -6.88
N ASN A 423 -5.92 27.78 -7.79
CA ASN A 423 -5.14 26.59 -7.46
C ASN A 423 -3.80 26.94 -6.80
N ILE A 424 -3.34 26.04 -5.91
CA ILE A 424 -2.17 26.23 -5.06
C ILE A 424 -1.17 25.10 -5.22
N PHE A 425 0.09 25.44 -5.48
CA PHE A 425 1.24 24.53 -5.32
C PHE A 425 2.17 25.10 -4.25
N ALA A 426 2.21 24.47 -3.08
CA ALA A 426 2.82 25.02 -1.89
C ALA A 426 3.81 24.07 -1.21
N TYR A 427 5.02 24.54 -0.90
CA TYR A 427 5.99 23.81 -0.08
C TYR A 427 6.34 22.41 -0.62
N ASN A 428 6.40 22.22 -1.95
CA ASN A 428 6.73 20.93 -2.57
C ASN A 428 8.21 20.87 -2.97
N THR A 429 8.83 19.69 -2.89
CA THR A 429 10.13 19.42 -3.51
C THR A 429 9.88 18.70 -4.83
N VAL A 430 10.23 19.34 -5.95
CA VAL A 430 10.06 18.82 -7.30
C VAL A 430 11.42 18.59 -7.94
N GLU A 431 11.74 17.36 -8.31
CA GLU A 431 13.11 17.03 -8.69
C GLU A 431 13.20 15.96 -9.79
N LEU A 432 14.29 16.00 -10.57
CA LEU A 432 14.64 14.92 -11.50
C LEU A 432 13.59 14.64 -12.59
N GLY A 433 12.77 15.63 -12.95
CA GLY A 433 11.87 15.56 -14.10
C GLY A 433 12.68 15.46 -15.40
N TRP A 434 12.28 14.59 -16.30
CA TRP A 434 13.06 14.28 -17.51
C TRP A 434 12.44 14.81 -18.82
N ARG A 435 11.34 15.55 -18.74
CA ARG A 435 10.65 16.22 -19.86
C ARG A 435 9.81 17.41 -19.36
N ALA A 436 9.60 18.42 -20.21
CA ALA A 436 8.72 19.58 -19.99
C ALA A 436 9.17 20.55 -18.86
N GLY A 437 8.48 20.61 -17.73
CA GLY A 437 8.80 21.51 -16.61
C GLY A 437 8.73 20.85 -15.23
N GLY A 438 9.47 21.35 -14.25
CA GLY A 438 9.25 20.96 -12.86
C GLY A 438 7.86 21.40 -12.37
N ILE A 439 7.58 22.70 -12.48
CA ILE A 439 6.25 23.27 -12.24
C ILE A 439 5.80 24.03 -13.49
N ALA A 440 4.61 23.70 -14.00
CA ALA A 440 4.07 24.30 -15.21
C ALA A 440 2.70 24.95 -15.04
N VAL A 441 2.50 26.07 -15.72
CA VAL A 441 1.22 26.80 -15.74
C VAL A 441 0.87 27.16 -17.18
N TYR A 442 -0.23 26.58 -17.68
CA TYR A 442 -0.71 26.74 -19.06
C TYR A 442 -2.03 27.52 -19.15
N GLY A 443 -2.29 28.39 -18.17
CA GLY A 443 -3.43 29.28 -18.14
C GLY A 443 -4.13 29.30 -16.79
N GLY A 444 -5.37 29.78 -16.78
CA GLY A 444 -6.19 29.95 -15.58
C GLY A 444 -6.04 31.35 -14.99
N THR A 445 -6.48 31.54 -13.75
CA THR A 445 -6.43 32.84 -13.06
C THR A 445 -6.26 32.65 -11.55
N GLY A 446 -5.58 33.58 -10.88
CA GLY A 446 -5.46 33.58 -9.41
C GLY A 446 -4.63 32.46 -8.79
N HIS A 447 -3.86 31.69 -9.58
CA HIS A 447 -3.02 30.61 -9.04
C HIS A 447 -1.90 31.14 -8.15
N HIS A 448 -1.61 30.41 -7.07
CA HIS A 448 -0.53 30.71 -6.13
C HIS A 448 0.46 29.55 -6.06
N ILE A 449 1.70 29.79 -6.51
CA ILE A 449 2.78 28.81 -6.53
C ILE A 449 3.86 29.29 -5.59
N TYR A 450 4.00 28.72 -4.41
CA TYR A 450 4.89 29.28 -3.39
C TYR A 450 5.69 28.31 -2.55
N ASN A 451 6.85 28.80 -2.10
CA ASN A 451 7.76 28.07 -1.22
C ASN A 451 8.15 26.69 -1.75
N ASN A 452 8.14 26.47 -3.08
CA ASN A 452 8.57 25.20 -3.66
C ASN A 452 10.08 25.19 -3.88
N PHE A 453 10.66 23.98 -3.90
CA PHE A 453 12.04 23.73 -4.24
C PHE A 453 12.09 22.86 -5.50
N VAL A 454 12.59 23.41 -6.61
CA VAL A 454 12.65 22.71 -7.90
C VAL A 454 14.10 22.47 -8.26
N THR A 455 14.51 21.21 -8.51
CA THR A 455 15.93 20.92 -8.78
C THR A 455 16.21 19.82 -9.79
N ASP A 456 17.34 19.93 -10.48
CA ASP A 456 17.92 18.85 -11.30
C ASP A 456 17.00 18.38 -12.44
N MET A 457 16.37 19.34 -13.13
CA MET A 457 15.55 19.07 -14.31
C MET A 457 16.46 18.76 -15.52
N ALA A 458 16.23 17.62 -16.20
CA ALA A 458 17.14 17.13 -17.25
C ALA A 458 16.89 17.75 -18.64
N LEU A 459 15.81 17.35 -19.31
CA LEU A 459 15.36 17.93 -20.60
C LEU A 459 14.16 18.87 -20.38
N ALA A 460 14.19 19.58 -19.27
CA ALA A 460 13.04 20.32 -18.75
C ALA A 460 13.47 21.66 -18.15
N ALA A 461 12.53 22.61 -18.16
CA ALA A 461 12.65 23.84 -17.38
C ALA A 461 12.42 23.54 -15.89
N GLY A 462 12.89 24.42 -15.01
CA GLY A 462 12.49 24.38 -13.60
C GLY A 462 11.03 24.79 -13.45
N ILE A 463 10.74 26.03 -13.81
CA ILE A 463 9.38 26.56 -13.91
C ILE A 463 9.08 26.87 -15.38
N HIS A 464 7.98 26.34 -15.92
CA HIS A 464 7.60 26.47 -17.34
C HIS A 464 6.23 27.12 -17.50
N LEU A 465 6.16 28.25 -18.21
CA LEU A 465 4.91 28.94 -18.52
C LEU A 465 4.83 29.17 -20.00
N ASN A 466 3.83 28.56 -20.63
CA ASN A 466 3.58 28.80 -22.04
C ASN A 466 2.07 28.86 -22.34
N SER A 467 1.76 29.32 -23.55
CA SER A 467 0.39 29.39 -24.04
C SER A 467 0.18 28.47 -25.26
N THR A 468 0.88 27.33 -25.29
CA THR A 468 0.95 26.42 -26.45
C THR A 468 -0.28 25.53 -26.53
N PHE A 469 -0.75 25.02 -25.39
CA PHE A 469 -1.81 24.03 -25.34
C PHE A 469 -3.19 24.60 -25.72
N PRO A 470 -4.12 23.76 -26.20
CA PRO A 470 -5.53 24.10 -26.34
C PRO A 470 -6.15 24.57 -25.02
N GLY A 471 -7.27 25.31 -25.12
CA GLY A 471 -8.02 25.83 -23.98
C GLY A 471 -8.13 27.36 -23.97
N THR A 472 -8.67 27.90 -22.86
CA THR A 472 -8.90 29.35 -22.65
C THR A 472 -7.65 30.12 -22.22
N LYS A 473 -6.53 29.42 -21.95
CA LYS A 473 -5.21 30.01 -21.67
C LYS A 473 -5.28 30.99 -20.49
N PHE A 474 -4.69 32.19 -20.63
CA PHE A 474 -4.64 33.23 -19.60
C PHE A 474 -5.70 34.34 -19.79
N ASN A 475 -6.78 34.06 -20.54
CA ASN A 475 -7.78 35.08 -20.89
C ASN A 475 -8.44 35.68 -19.63
N ALA A 476 -8.76 34.82 -18.65
CA ALA A 476 -9.34 35.23 -17.37
C ALA A 476 -8.31 35.81 -16.38
N ASN A 477 -7.01 35.79 -16.69
CA ASN A 477 -5.97 36.35 -15.85
C ASN A 477 -5.79 37.86 -16.08
N ASN A 478 -6.88 38.62 -16.08
CA ASN A 478 -6.89 40.05 -16.38
C ASN A 478 -6.84 40.95 -15.13
N LYS A 479 -6.69 40.37 -13.94
CA LYS A 479 -6.57 41.11 -12.68
C LYS A 479 -5.12 41.57 -12.46
N PRO A 480 -4.87 42.76 -11.89
CA PRO A 480 -3.51 43.28 -11.65
C PRO A 480 -2.60 42.37 -10.80
N ASP A 481 -3.23 41.59 -9.91
CA ASP A 481 -2.56 40.64 -9.01
C ASP A 481 -2.43 39.23 -9.61
N GLY A 482 -3.10 38.97 -10.74
CA GLY A 482 -3.13 37.75 -11.55
C GLY A 482 -2.65 36.44 -10.91
N ILE A 483 -1.70 35.78 -11.57
CA ILE A 483 -1.05 34.56 -11.08
C ILE A 483 0.24 34.95 -10.36
N LYS A 484 0.49 34.34 -9.20
CA LYS A 484 1.63 34.66 -8.33
C LYS A 484 2.53 33.45 -8.12
N PHE A 485 3.82 33.69 -8.26
CA PHE A 485 4.88 32.77 -7.87
C PHE A 485 5.66 33.42 -6.73
N GLU A 486 5.71 32.81 -5.54
CA GLU A 486 6.22 33.48 -4.33
C GLU A 486 7.25 32.59 -3.61
N ASN A 487 8.47 33.09 -3.39
CA ASN A 487 9.49 32.42 -2.58
C ASN A 487 9.91 31.02 -3.10
N ASN A 488 9.88 30.81 -4.42
CA ASN A 488 10.32 29.55 -5.01
C ASN A 488 11.85 29.54 -5.21
N THR A 489 12.46 28.38 -5.00
CA THR A 489 13.88 28.15 -5.32
C THR A 489 13.99 27.17 -6.48
N ILE A 490 14.82 27.51 -7.46
CA ILE A 490 15.14 26.67 -8.61
C ILE A 490 16.64 26.41 -8.60
N VAL A 491 17.05 25.15 -8.66
CA VAL A 491 18.46 24.76 -8.64
C VAL A 491 18.75 23.85 -9.84
N ARG A 492 19.86 24.08 -10.55
CA ARG A 492 20.37 23.18 -11.62
C ARG A 492 19.29 22.70 -12.60
N SER A 493 18.45 23.62 -13.07
CA SER A 493 17.33 23.33 -13.98
C SER A 493 17.43 24.14 -15.28
N GLY A 494 16.80 23.64 -16.34
CA GLY A 494 16.92 24.19 -17.68
C GLY A 494 17.80 23.29 -18.56
N THR A 495 17.59 23.36 -19.88
CA THR A 495 18.25 22.48 -20.84
C THR A 495 18.65 23.22 -22.11
N ASN A 496 19.70 22.73 -22.77
CA ASN A 496 20.15 23.28 -24.06
C ASN A 496 19.32 22.76 -25.24
N CYS A 497 18.59 21.67 -25.04
CA CYS A 497 17.86 20.99 -26.10
C CYS A 497 16.82 20.03 -25.51
N ASP A 498 15.56 20.45 -25.42
CA ASP A 498 14.41 19.61 -25.07
C ASP A 498 14.10 18.58 -26.19
N ILE A 499 13.01 17.83 -26.02
CA ILE A 499 12.59 16.80 -27.00
C ILE A 499 12.26 17.36 -28.40
N PHE A 500 11.95 18.66 -28.50
CA PHE A 500 11.63 19.38 -29.74
C PHE A 500 12.80 20.21 -30.27
N GLY A 501 13.99 20.10 -29.68
CA GLY A 501 15.15 20.85 -30.13
C GLY A 501 15.21 22.29 -29.61
N ASN A 502 14.38 22.64 -28.63
CA ASN A 502 14.33 23.97 -28.03
C ASN A 502 15.30 24.07 -26.85
N ASP A 503 15.91 25.24 -26.62
CA ASP A 503 16.47 25.53 -25.30
C ASP A 503 15.35 25.91 -24.32
N LEU A 504 15.53 25.54 -23.05
CA LEU A 504 14.65 25.91 -21.93
C LEU A 504 15.48 26.49 -20.79
N ALA A 505 14.99 27.54 -20.14
CA ALA A 505 15.64 28.15 -18.98
C ALA A 505 15.29 27.46 -17.66
N ALA A 506 15.99 27.84 -16.58
CA ALA A 506 15.57 27.46 -15.23
C ALA A 506 14.16 28.00 -14.92
N LEU A 507 13.84 29.21 -15.37
CA LEU A 507 12.49 29.78 -15.39
C LEU A 507 12.17 30.26 -16.81
N ASP A 508 11.22 29.60 -17.46
CA ASP A 508 10.90 29.80 -18.86
C ASP A 508 9.48 30.36 -19.04
N VAL A 509 9.36 31.55 -19.63
CA VAL A 509 8.10 32.20 -19.98
C VAL A 509 8.01 32.42 -21.48
N HIS A 510 7.16 31.64 -22.15
CA HIS A 510 7.08 31.65 -23.62
C HIS A 510 5.65 31.82 -24.13
N LYS A 511 5.37 32.98 -24.71
CA LYS A 511 4.09 33.20 -25.40
C LYS A 511 4.14 32.58 -26.80
N THR A 512 3.42 31.49 -27.00
CA THR A 512 3.38 30.76 -28.28
C THR A 512 2.10 31.03 -29.07
N GLY A 513 1.05 31.54 -28.41
CA GLY A 513 -0.16 32.06 -29.06
C GLY A 513 -1.27 32.41 -28.07
N GLY A 514 -2.19 33.30 -28.45
CA GLY A 514 -3.24 33.79 -27.53
C GLY A 514 -2.69 34.70 -26.42
N SER A 515 -3.40 34.79 -25.29
CA SER A 515 -2.98 35.59 -24.14
C SER A 515 -1.97 34.84 -23.26
N LEU A 516 -0.99 35.58 -22.74
CA LEU A 516 -0.11 35.22 -21.62
C LEU A 516 0.18 36.55 -20.93
N GLN A 517 -0.46 36.78 -19.78
CA GLN A 517 -0.53 38.11 -19.17
C GLN A 517 -0.59 38.06 -17.64
N ASN A 518 -0.17 39.15 -16.99
CA ASN A 518 -0.37 39.44 -15.55
C ASN A 518 0.17 38.34 -14.63
N ILE A 519 1.48 38.09 -14.72
CA ILE A 519 2.17 37.10 -13.89
C ILE A 519 3.24 37.80 -13.10
N THR A 520 3.26 37.59 -11.78
CA THR A 520 4.28 38.18 -10.90
C THR A 520 5.04 37.11 -10.14
N PHE A 521 6.36 37.20 -10.22
CA PHE A 521 7.31 36.37 -9.48
C PHE A 521 7.89 37.22 -8.33
N TYR A 522 7.73 36.77 -7.09
CA TYR A 522 8.26 37.39 -5.88
C TYR A 522 9.32 36.50 -5.26
N ASN A 523 10.47 37.07 -4.90
CA ASN A 523 11.53 36.41 -4.14
C ASN A 523 12.00 35.08 -4.77
N THR A 524 11.96 34.98 -6.10
CA THR A 524 12.43 33.79 -6.83
C THR A 524 13.95 33.74 -6.75
N GLU A 525 14.49 32.58 -6.37
CA GLU A 525 15.93 32.35 -6.35
C GLU A 525 16.31 31.24 -7.31
N ILE A 526 17.27 31.52 -8.19
CA ILE A 526 17.80 30.58 -9.18
C ILE A 526 19.28 30.34 -8.88
N TYR A 527 19.65 29.08 -8.74
CA TYR A 527 21.00 28.64 -8.48
C TYR A 527 21.49 27.66 -9.55
N ASP A 528 22.72 27.86 -10.00
CA ASP A 528 23.46 26.93 -10.85
C ASP A 528 22.71 26.49 -12.11
N ALA A 529 22.03 27.41 -12.79
CA ALA A 529 21.35 27.11 -14.04
C ALA A 529 22.39 26.66 -15.11
N PRO A 530 22.28 25.44 -15.66
CA PRO A 530 23.20 24.95 -16.69
C PRO A 530 23.13 25.80 -17.98
N CYS A 531 21.92 26.26 -18.32
CA CYS A 531 21.64 27.09 -19.49
C CYS A 531 21.17 28.49 -19.05
N PHE A 532 20.14 29.07 -19.68
CA PHE A 532 19.62 30.37 -19.27
C PHE A 532 19.05 30.32 -17.85
N GLY A 533 19.25 31.41 -17.08
CA GLY A 533 18.55 31.60 -15.81
C GLY A 533 17.06 31.86 -16.06
N ILE A 534 16.74 32.91 -16.82
CA ILE A 534 15.37 33.28 -17.18
C ILE A 534 15.26 33.52 -18.69
N THR A 535 14.17 33.03 -19.29
CA THR A 535 13.73 33.40 -20.65
C THR A 535 12.35 34.05 -20.58
N VAL A 536 12.18 35.17 -21.29
CA VAL A 536 10.87 35.80 -21.55
C VAL A 536 10.75 36.07 -23.04
N LEU A 537 9.95 35.27 -23.73
CA LEU A 537 9.91 35.23 -25.19
C LEU A 537 8.54 35.60 -25.75
N ASN A 538 8.56 36.28 -26.91
CA ASN A 538 7.38 36.62 -27.74
C ASN A 538 6.34 37.56 -27.09
N ASP A 539 6.80 38.58 -26.37
CA ASP A 539 5.98 39.69 -25.83
C ASP A 539 4.74 39.24 -25.03
N PRO A 540 4.91 38.48 -23.94
CA PRO A 540 3.87 38.33 -22.94
C PRO A 540 3.60 39.68 -22.25
N ASP A 541 2.36 39.89 -21.80
CA ASP A 541 1.93 41.16 -21.23
C ASP A 541 2.12 41.19 -19.71
N ASN A 542 2.62 42.31 -19.18
CA ASN A 542 2.73 42.57 -17.75
C ASN A 542 3.36 41.41 -16.93
N ILE A 543 4.54 40.95 -17.35
CA ILE A 543 5.35 39.98 -16.60
C ILE A 543 6.31 40.70 -15.66
N LYS A 544 6.23 40.40 -14.36
CA LYS A 544 6.98 41.09 -13.31
C LYS A 544 7.82 40.13 -12.49
N PHE A 545 9.02 40.56 -12.16
CA PHE A 545 9.97 39.86 -11.30
C PHE A 545 10.42 40.82 -10.19
N ILE A 546 10.04 40.51 -8.95
CA ILE A 546 10.27 41.33 -7.77
C ILE A 546 11.21 40.54 -6.83
N ASN A 547 12.34 41.14 -6.45
CA ASN A 547 13.39 40.54 -5.62
C ASN A 547 13.91 39.21 -6.16
N THR A 548 14.17 39.14 -7.46
CA THR A 548 14.68 37.91 -8.10
C THR A 548 16.19 37.82 -7.99
N LYS A 549 16.69 36.61 -7.73
CA LYS A 549 18.12 36.34 -7.62
C LYS A 549 18.54 35.25 -8.59
N ILE A 550 19.61 35.49 -9.34
CA ILE A 550 20.22 34.51 -10.26
C ILE A 550 21.70 34.36 -9.90
N LEU A 551 22.06 33.23 -9.31
CA LEU A 551 23.44 32.90 -8.92
C LEU A 551 23.90 31.65 -9.64
N GLY A 552 24.76 31.82 -10.65
CA GLY A 552 25.15 30.71 -11.53
C GLY A 552 24.16 30.56 -12.68
N ALA A 553 24.59 30.95 -13.88
CA ALA A 553 23.84 30.77 -15.11
C ALA A 553 24.79 30.55 -16.29
N GLY A 554 24.33 29.83 -17.31
CA GLY A 554 25.12 29.44 -18.47
C GLY A 554 26.28 28.52 -18.12
N LEU A 555 26.19 27.77 -17.01
CA LEU A 555 27.33 27.02 -16.45
C LEU A 555 27.86 25.91 -17.36
N THR A 556 27.08 25.49 -18.35
CA THR A 556 27.53 24.59 -19.43
C THR A 556 28.62 25.20 -20.30
N GLY A 557 28.71 26.54 -20.38
CA GLY A 557 29.57 27.26 -21.32
C GLY A 557 29.17 27.08 -22.79
N MET A 558 27.98 26.53 -23.05
CA MET A 558 27.45 26.30 -24.40
C MET A 558 26.71 27.51 -24.96
N SER A 559 26.39 27.45 -26.26
CA SER A 559 25.55 28.41 -26.97
C SER A 559 24.35 27.73 -27.62
N THR A 560 23.30 28.50 -27.90
CA THR A 560 22.10 28.08 -28.64
C THR A 560 21.87 28.96 -29.86
N SER A 561 21.13 28.46 -30.84
CA SER A 561 20.59 29.23 -31.97
C SER A 561 19.07 29.06 -32.11
N TYR A 562 18.40 28.51 -31.10
CA TYR A 562 16.97 28.28 -31.16
C TYR A 562 16.19 29.60 -31.04
N SER A 563 15.40 29.88 -32.09
CA SER A 563 14.58 31.09 -32.23
C SER A 563 15.36 32.42 -32.09
N THR A 564 16.67 32.43 -32.31
CA THR A 564 17.52 33.62 -32.23
C THR A 564 18.85 33.41 -32.99
N THR A 565 19.60 34.49 -33.21
CA THR A 565 20.99 34.37 -33.68
C THR A 565 21.84 33.65 -32.63
N PRO A 566 22.89 32.90 -33.01
CA PRO A 566 23.71 32.17 -32.05
C PRO A 566 24.10 33.02 -30.83
N VAL A 567 23.81 32.53 -29.63
CA VAL A 567 24.01 33.26 -28.37
C VAL A 567 24.53 32.31 -27.28
N THR A 568 25.50 32.78 -26.50
CA THR A 568 25.97 32.08 -25.29
C THR A 568 24.87 32.08 -24.22
N PHE A 569 24.64 30.95 -23.56
CA PHE A 569 23.70 30.93 -22.42
C PHE A 569 24.10 31.96 -21.35
N CYS A 570 23.14 32.78 -20.92
CA CYS A 570 23.37 33.93 -20.03
C CYS A 570 22.32 34.00 -18.90
N ALA A 571 22.33 35.08 -18.10
CA ALA A 571 21.42 35.19 -16.96
C ALA A 571 19.96 35.34 -17.40
N ILE A 572 19.69 36.26 -18.34
CA ILE A 572 18.33 36.55 -18.82
C ILE A 572 18.36 36.70 -20.34
N ARG A 573 17.41 36.03 -21.00
CA ARG A 573 17.10 36.23 -22.42
C ARG A 573 15.71 36.85 -22.56
N ALA A 574 15.64 38.02 -23.17
CA ALA A 574 14.43 38.80 -23.40
C ALA A 574 14.51 39.53 -24.76
N ASP A 575 14.38 38.76 -25.84
CA ASP A 575 14.62 39.23 -27.21
C ASP A 575 13.65 40.36 -27.60
N GLN A 576 12.36 40.04 -27.62
CA GLN A 576 11.28 40.99 -27.90
C GLN A 576 10.67 41.56 -26.62
N ALA A 577 10.59 40.73 -25.58
CA ALA A 577 9.84 41.06 -24.38
C ALA A 577 10.43 42.21 -23.57
N THR A 578 9.57 42.89 -22.81
CA THR A 578 9.94 43.94 -21.85
C THR A 578 9.47 43.56 -20.43
N PRO A 579 10.00 42.47 -19.85
CA PRO A 579 9.68 42.11 -18.47
C PRO A 579 10.12 43.21 -17.50
N ILE A 580 9.35 43.38 -16.43
CA ILE A 580 9.63 44.37 -15.39
C ILE A 580 10.43 43.67 -14.29
N PHE A 581 11.61 44.18 -13.97
CA PHE A 581 12.43 43.73 -12.86
C PHE A 581 12.54 44.83 -11.79
N ASP A 582 12.27 44.47 -10.55
CA ASP A 582 12.52 45.31 -9.36
C ASP A 582 13.30 44.47 -8.33
N GLY A 583 14.43 44.98 -7.85
CA GLY A 583 15.29 44.23 -6.91
C GLY A 583 16.02 43.00 -7.50
N LEU A 584 16.41 43.03 -8.78
CA LEU A 584 17.14 41.92 -9.42
C LEU A 584 18.62 41.85 -8.96
N GLU A 585 19.06 40.66 -8.58
CA GLU A 585 20.46 40.33 -8.27
C GLU A 585 21.00 39.27 -9.24
N ILE A 586 22.18 39.50 -9.81
CA ILE A 586 22.86 38.55 -10.72
C ILE A 586 24.30 38.32 -10.27
N GLY A 587 24.73 37.06 -10.19
CA GLY A 587 26.11 36.68 -9.91
C GLY A 587 26.54 35.40 -10.62
N ASN A 588 27.85 35.24 -10.81
CA ASN A 588 28.47 34.01 -11.34
C ASN A 588 27.92 33.50 -12.69
N VAL A 589 27.66 34.40 -13.63
CA VAL A 589 27.28 34.01 -15.00
C VAL A 589 28.55 33.59 -15.75
N HIS A 590 28.52 32.45 -16.43
CA HIS A 590 29.65 31.98 -17.25
C HIS A 590 29.98 33.02 -18.33
N ARG A 591 31.25 33.24 -18.66
CA ARG A 591 31.66 34.23 -19.67
C ARG A 591 30.96 34.02 -21.03
N ASP A 592 30.75 35.10 -21.78
CA ASP A 592 30.34 35.02 -23.20
C ASP A 592 31.43 34.30 -24.01
N VAL A 593 31.10 33.15 -24.62
CA VAL A 593 32.03 32.36 -25.42
C VAL A 593 32.01 32.72 -26.90
N LEU A 594 30.93 33.33 -27.38
CA LEU A 594 30.80 33.79 -28.77
C LEU A 594 31.31 35.23 -28.95
N GLY A 595 31.28 36.04 -27.90
CA GLY A 595 31.77 37.43 -27.93
C GLY A 595 30.90 38.37 -28.76
N ASN A 596 29.65 37.97 -29.04
CA ASN A 596 28.71 38.70 -29.89
C ASN A 596 27.56 39.36 -29.10
N ASN A 597 27.57 39.27 -27.77
CA ASN A 597 26.57 39.88 -26.89
C ASN A 597 27.06 41.19 -26.27
N GLN A 598 26.54 42.32 -26.76
CA GLN A 598 26.86 43.68 -26.31
C GLN A 598 26.05 44.11 -25.07
N THR A 599 25.06 43.31 -24.66
CA THR A 599 24.18 43.56 -23.51
C THR A 599 24.44 42.63 -22.33
N TRP A 600 25.58 41.93 -22.36
CA TRP A 600 25.97 40.96 -21.35
C TRP A 600 25.85 41.48 -19.89
N PRO A 601 25.33 40.70 -18.94
CA PRO A 601 24.93 39.28 -18.97
C PRO A 601 23.47 39.04 -19.42
N LEU A 602 22.86 40.03 -20.05
CA LEU A 602 21.52 39.94 -20.62
C LEU A 602 21.62 39.69 -22.12
N TRP A 603 20.66 38.99 -22.69
CA TRP A 603 20.47 38.93 -24.14
C TRP A 603 19.14 39.59 -24.48
N THR A 604 19.23 40.81 -25.04
CA THR A 604 18.09 41.59 -25.53
C THR A 604 18.18 41.81 -27.04
N ASN A 605 18.77 40.84 -27.75
CA ASN A 605 19.13 40.96 -29.17
C ASN A 605 19.98 42.22 -29.43
N ASN A 606 20.98 42.48 -28.58
CA ASN A 606 21.85 43.66 -28.58
C ASN A 606 21.12 45.02 -28.49
N ASN A 607 19.88 45.05 -28.00
CA ASN A 607 19.16 46.30 -27.76
C ASN A 607 19.54 46.90 -26.40
N HIS A 608 20.41 47.91 -26.43
CA HIS A 608 20.89 48.61 -25.23
C HIS A 608 19.77 49.30 -24.44
N GLN A 609 18.75 49.87 -25.09
CA GLN A 609 17.66 50.53 -24.37
C GLN A 609 16.85 49.53 -23.52
N LYS A 610 16.58 48.33 -24.07
CA LYS A 610 15.93 47.25 -23.33
C LYS A 610 16.82 46.72 -22.21
N ALA A 611 18.11 46.53 -22.47
CA ALA A 611 19.06 46.07 -21.47
C ALA A 611 19.17 47.09 -20.32
N ASP A 612 19.24 48.39 -20.64
CA ASP A 612 19.28 49.46 -19.65
C ASP A 612 18.00 49.55 -18.81
N ALA A 613 16.86 49.10 -19.33
CA ALA A 613 15.62 49.03 -18.55
C ALA A 613 15.64 47.92 -17.48
N ILE A 614 16.46 46.87 -17.67
CA ILE A 614 16.63 45.79 -16.70
C ILE A 614 17.76 46.15 -15.74
N LYS A 615 17.41 46.81 -14.63
CA LYS A 615 18.37 47.17 -13.58
C LYS A 615 18.67 45.95 -12.69
N TYR A 616 19.94 45.66 -12.47
CA TYR A 616 20.37 44.58 -11.58
C TYR A 616 21.59 44.97 -10.74
N THR A 617 21.71 44.34 -9.58
CA THR A 617 22.90 44.39 -8.74
C THR A 617 23.80 43.21 -9.03
N ASN A 618 25.08 43.46 -9.28
CA ASN A 618 26.06 42.39 -9.51
C ASN A 618 26.59 41.82 -8.19
N ILE A 619 26.39 40.53 -7.95
CA ILE A 619 26.84 39.80 -6.78
C ILE A 619 28.19 39.15 -7.06
N LYS A 620 29.24 39.65 -6.38
CA LYS A 620 30.61 39.10 -6.45
C LYS A 620 30.95 38.14 -5.30
N LYS A 621 29.99 37.85 -4.42
CA LYS A 621 30.20 36.99 -3.24
C LYS A 621 30.15 35.52 -3.65
N LYS A 622 30.94 34.69 -2.96
CA LYS A 622 30.75 33.23 -3.01
C LYS A 622 29.34 32.90 -2.50
N TYR A 623 28.70 31.94 -3.14
CA TYR A 623 27.42 31.38 -2.70
C TYR A 623 27.55 29.85 -2.64
N VAL A 624 26.60 29.24 -1.95
CA VAL A 624 26.38 27.80 -1.94
C VAL A 624 24.96 27.60 -2.44
N ALA A 625 24.78 26.76 -3.44
CA ALA A 625 23.44 26.38 -3.87
C ALA A 625 22.73 25.70 -2.68
N PRO A 626 21.48 26.07 -2.39
CA PRO A 626 20.73 25.43 -1.33
C PRO A 626 20.44 23.98 -1.70
N GLU A 627 20.24 23.15 -0.69
CA GLU A 627 19.71 21.80 -0.81
C GLU A 627 18.25 21.81 -0.36
N PRO A 628 17.40 20.87 -0.85
CA PRO A 628 16.04 20.77 -0.36
C PRO A 628 16.02 20.39 1.14
N PRO A 629 14.92 20.67 1.85
CA PRO A 629 14.80 20.40 3.27
C PRO A 629 14.63 18.90 3.50
N TYR A 630 15.75 18.19 3.62
CA TYR A 630 15.78 16.86 4.21
C TYR A 630 15.52 16.96 5.72
N ALA A 631 15.21 15.83 6.36
CA ALA A 631 14.92 15.84 7.79
C ALA A 631 16.01 16.60 8.56
N ASP A 632 15.64 17.53 9.45
CA ASP A 632 16.58 18.15 10.42
C ASP A 632 16.76 17.20 11.61
N LYS A 633 17.86 17.28 12.37
CA LYS A 633 18.15 16.41 13.54
C LYS A 633 16.99 16.40 14.55
N ASP A 634 16.16 17.44 14.50
CA ASP A 634 15.02 17.67 15.38
C ASP A 634 13.64 17.38 14.73
N GLN A 635 13.59 16.82 13.51
CA GLN A 635 12.31 16.45 12.90
C GLN A 635 11.67 15.24 13.58
N GLN A 636 10.79 15.55 14.53
CA GLN A 636 9.78 14.70 15.15
C GLN A 636 8.63 14.36 14.17
N GLY A 637 8.97 14.01 12.93
CA GLY A 637 8.01 13.58 11.89
C GLY A 637 7.82 12.07 11.80
N GLY A 638 8.60 11.30 12.56
CA GLY A 638 8.37 9.87 12.79
C GLY A 638 7.71 9.66 14.14
N ILE A 639 6.89 8.61 14.26
CA ILE A 639 6.56 8.03 15.56
C ILE A 639 7.88 7.88 16.32
N ILE A 640 8.01 8.54 17.49
CA ILE A 640 9.13 8.32 18.40
C ILE A 640 9.10 6.83 18.68
N ASP A 641 10.14 6.11 18.24
CA ASP A 641 10.26 4.69 18.57
C ASP A 641 10.33 4.60 20.09
N PRO A 642 9.27 4.11 20.78
CA PRO A 642 9.25 4.07 22.23
C PRO A 642 10.34 3.14 22.78
N MET A 643 10.92 2.29 21.94
CA MET A 643 12.03 1.39 22.29
C MET A 643 13.42 2.00 22.03
N ASP A 644 13.52 3.24 21.52
CA ASP A 644 14.81 3.88 21.30
C ASP A 644 15.56 4.09 22.62
N GLY A 645 16.85 3.77 22.63
CA GLY A 645 17.70 3.77 23.84
C GLY A 645 17.40 2.68 24.89
N LEU A 646 16.29 1.93 24.78
CA LEU A 646 15.97 0.81 25.68
C LEU A 646 16.75 -0.46 25.29
N SER A 647 17.22 -1.19 26.29
CA SER A 647 17.87 -2.51 26.16
C SER A 647 17.76 -3.27 27.49
N GLY A 648 18.07 -4.58 27.50
CA GLY A 648 18.02 -5.40 28.72
C GLY A 648 16.62 -5.86 29.14
N TYR A 649 15.62 -5.66 28.28
CA TYR A 649 14.26 -6.18 28.48
C TYR A 649 14.13 -7.61 27.92
N ASN A 650 13.08 -8.33 28.36
CA ASN A 650 12.80 -9.69 27.91
C ASN A 650 11.31 -10.00 28.12
N VAL A 651 10.61 -10.44 27.08
CA VAL A 651 9.33 -11.11 27.25
C VAL A 651 9.50 -12.63 27.21
N LYS A 652 8.50 -13.33 27.72
CA LYS A 652 8.45 -14.79 27.72
C LYS A 652 7.02 -15.22 27.54
N LEU A 653 6.79 -16.20 26.66
CA LEU A 653 5.49 -16.84 26.52
C LEU A 653 5.34 -17.93 27.59
N GLU A 654 4.72 -17.58 28.72
CA GLU A 654 4.59 -18.47 29.88
C GLU A 654 3.61 -19.61 29.66
N GLY A 655 2.54 -19.38 28.90
CA GLY A 655 1.53 -20.40 28.67
C GLY A 655 0.65 -20.14 27.47
N ILE A 656 0.09 -21.22 26.94
CA ILE A 656 -0.91 -21.23 25.87
C ILE A 656 -2.12 -22.05 26.31
N SER A 657 -3.32 -21.51 26.08
CA SER A 657 -4.60 -22.17 26.32
C SER A 657 -5.45 -22.13 25.05
N TRP A 658 -6.32 -23.13 24.89
CA TRP A 658 -7.30 -23.21 23.80
C TRP A 658 -8.63 -23.77 24.31
N LYS A 659 -9.72 -23.29 23.74
CA LYS A 659 -11.08 -23.78 24.00
C LYS A 659 -11.93 -23.68 22.73
N ASN A 660 -12.86 -24.60 22.55
CA ASN A 660 -13.91 -24.46 21.54
C ASN A 660 -15.02 -23.50 22.01
N ALA A 661 -16.00 -23.22 21.14
CA ALA A 661 -17.15 -22.35 21.45
C ALA A 661 -17.97 -22.78 22.68
N LYS A 662 -17.87 -24.05 23.12
CA LYS A 662 -18.53 -24.57 24.32
C LYS A 662 -17.65 -24.47 25.58
N GLY A 663 -16.46 -23.89 25.47
CA GLY A 663 -15.48 -23.78 26.56
C GLY A 663 -14.67 -25.05 26.83
N SER A 664 -14.77 -26.09 25.99
CA SER A 664 -14.05 -27.36 26.15
C SER A 664 -12.67 -27.29 25.46
N SER A 665 -11.65 -27.86 26.11
CA SER A 665 -10.34 -28.10 25.49
C SER A 665 -10.23 -29.46 24.79
N ASP A 666 -11.22 -30.35 24.98
CA ASP A 666 -11.35 -31.60 24.24
C ASP A 666 -11.99 -31.30 22.89
N LEU A 667 -11.14 -31.17 21.88
CA LEU A 667 -11.53 -30.67 20.56
C LEU A 667 -12.06 -31.78 19.66
N LYS A 668 -13.10 -31.45 18.90
CA LYS A 668 -13.67 -32.27 17.84
C LYS A 668 -13.41 -31.65 16.48
N GLU A 669 -13.31 -32.47 15.45
CA GLU A 669 -13.23 -32.01 14.07
C GLU A 669 -14.36 -31.02 13.75
N GLY A 670 -14.02 -29.88 13.15
CA GLY A 670 -14.94 -28.80 12.85
C GLY A 670 -15.21 -27.83 14.00
N ASP A 671 -14.68 -28.06 15.20
CA ASP A 671 -14.77 -27.08 16.30
C ASP A 671 -14.06 -25.78 15.90
N ALA A 672 -14.72 -24.65 16.15
CA ALA A 672 -14.09 -23.34 16.15
C ALA A 672 -13.34 -23.13 17.47
N VAL A 673 -12.02 -22.98 17.39
CA VAL A 673 -11.09 -22.94 18.52
C VAL A 673 -10.52 -21.54 18.70
N THR A 674 -10.62 -21.01 19.91
CA THR A 674 -10.00 -19.74 20.32
C THR A 674 -8.74 -20.04 21.13
N PHE A 675 -7.63 -19.38 20.78
CA PHE A 675 -6.37 -19.45 21.51
C PHE A 675 -6.17 -18.22 22.41
N ARG A 676 -5.53 -18.44 23.55
CA ARG A 676 -5.11 -17.40 24.49
C ARG A 676 -3.68 -17.70 24.96
N VAL A 677 -2.87 -16.67 25.19
CA VAL A 677 -1.52 -16.84 25.73
C VAL A 677 -1.28 -15.90 26.90
N LYS A 678 -0.36 -16.29 27.79
CA LYS A 678 0.17 -15.43 28.84
C LYS A 678 1.60 -15.03 28.48
N ILE A 679 1.83 -13.74 28.31
CA ILE A 679 3.16 -13.18 28.05
C ILE A 679 3.62 -12.42 29.29
N THR A 680 4.83 -12.69 29.78
CA THR A 680 5.41 -12.04 30.95
C THR A 680 6.67 -11.28 30.57
N ASN A 681 6.79 -10.03 31.03
CA ASN A 681 8.07 -9.34 31.03
C ASN A 681 8.92 -9.90 32.18
N THR A 682 9.94 -10.69 31.85
CA THR A 682 10.80 -11.39 32.82
C THR A 682 12.03 -10.58 33.24
N SER A 683 12.19 -9.39 32.65
CA SER A 683 13.29 -8.47 32.95
C SER A 683 12.96 -7.50 34.08
N ASN A 684 13.94 -6.64 34.40
CA ASN A 684 13.80 -5.49 35.28
C ASN A 684 13.55 -4.17 34.52
N VAL A 685 13.33 -4.22 33.20
CA VAL A 685 13.11 -3.07 32.34
C VAL A 685 11.65 -3.06 31.87
N ASP A 686 10.95 -1.95 32.06
CA ASP A 686 9.57 -1.80 31.59
C ASP A 686 9.52 -1.75 30.07
N ILE A 687 8.55 -2.44 29.46
CA ILE A 687 8.15 -2.20 28.07
C ILE A 687 7.18 -1.00 28.07
N PRO A 688 7.52 0.11 27.39
CA PRO A 688 6.68 1.30 27.34
C PRO A 688 5.29 1.03 26.74
N LYS A 689 4.38 1.97 27.01
CA LYS A 689 3.12 2.06 26.26
C LYS A 689 3.41 2.36 24.79
N ASP A 690 2.47 2.01 23.92
CA ASP A 690 2.53 2.24 22.47
C ASP A 690 3.59 1.38 21.74
N VAL A 691 4.16 0.39 22.44
CA VAL A 691 4.92 -0.73 21.84
C VAL A 691 3.93 -1.87 21.58
N ALA A 692 3.75 -2.25 20.32
CA ALA A 692 2.84 -3.32 19.94
C ALA A 692 3.40 -4.70 20.34
N LEU A 693 2.74 -5.35 21.31
CA LEU A 693 3.03 -6.74 21.70
C LEU A 693 1.87 -7.66 21.27
N ALA A 694 2.11 -8.60 20.37
CA ALA A 694 1.11 -9.56 19.91
C ALA A 694 1.62 -11.01 20.05
N PHE A 695 0.77 -11.98 19.70
CA PHE A 695 1.21 -13.35 19.49
C PHE A 695 0.59 -13.98 18.24
N GLU A 696 1.34 -14.91 17.64
CA GLU A 696 0.88 -15.79 16.57
C GLU A 696 0.80 -17.24 17.07
N VAL A 697 -0.19 -17.99 16.60
CA VAL A 697 -0.32 -19.43 16.78
C VAL A 697 -0.18 -20.13 15.44
N LYS A 698 0.70 -21.11 15.37
CA LYS A 698 0.85 -22.04 14.24
C LYS A 698 0.38 -23.43 14.64
N ILE A 699 -0.36 -24.09 13.77
CA ILE A 699 -0.74 -25.50 13.89
C ILE A 699 -0.02 -26.29 12.79
N ASN A 700 0.79 -27.27 13.18
CA ASN A 700 1.59 -28.09 12.27
C ASN A 700 2.49 -27.26 11.33
N GLY A 701 2.94 -26.08 11.80
CA GLY A 701 3.79 -25.17 11.04
C GLY A 701 3.05 -24.10 10.23
N GLU A 702 1.73 -24.21 10.09
CA GLU A 702 0.89 -23.23 9.37
C GLU A 702 0.27 -22.22 10.32
N SER A 703 0.24 -20.94 9.94
CA SER A 703 -0.41 -19.87 10.71
C SER A 703 -1.91 -20.16 10.89
N ALA A 704 -2.34 -20.23 12.14
CA ALA A 704 -3.71 -20.62 12.52
C ALA A 704 -4.51 -19.47 13.15
N ALA A 705 -3.86 -18.62 13.96
CA ALA A 705 -4.49 -17.46 14.57
C ALA A 705 -3.44 -16.42 15.00
N ILE A 706 -3.84 -15.14 15.13
CA ILE A 706 -2.99 -14.04 15.61
C ILE A 706 -3.81 -13.13 16.52
N SER A 707 -3.23 -12.51 17.54
CA SER A 707 -3.93 -11.51 18.37
C SER A 707 -3.91 -10.11 17.80
N ASP A 708 -4.76 -9.25 18.34
CA ASP A 708 -4.53 -7.81 18.31
C ASP A 708 -3.24 -7.43 19.05
N ASP A 709 -2.69 -6.26 18.70
CA ASP A 709 -1.54 -5.66 19.38
C ASP A 709 -1.94 -5.14 20.76
N PHE A 710 -1.25 -5.60 21.80
CA PHE A 710 -1.29 -5.03 23.14
C PHE A 710 -0.26 -3.92 23.28
N GLU A 711 -0.75 -2.68 23.43
CA GLU A 711 0.08 -1.46 23.57
C GLU A 711 -0.01 -0.83 24.96
N GLY A 712 -0.60 -1.53 25.93
CA GLY A 712 -0.77 -1.02 27.30
C GLY A 712 0.55 -0.84 28.07
N GLY A 713 1.68 -1.22 27.45
CA GLY A 713 2.98 -1.39 28.09
C GLY A 713 2.98 -2.60 29.03
N LEU A 714 4.15 -3.20 29.22
CA LEU A 714 4.32 -4.36 30.09
C LEU A 714 5.40 -4.08 31.12
N LYS A 715 4.98 -3.75 32.34
CA LYS A 715 5.88 -3.47 33.46
C LYS A 715 6.76 -4.67 33.79
N ALA A 716 7.96 -4.40 34.28
CA ALA A 716 8.91 -5.40 34.74
C ALA A 716 8.24 -6.40 35.72
N GLY A 717 8.43 -7.70 35.47
CA GLY A 717 7.84 -8.79 36.25
C GLY A 717 6.32 -8.95 36.14
N LYS A 718 5.64 -8.23 35.24
CA LYS A 718 4.19 -8.35 35.02
C LYS A 718 3.86 -9.17 33.78
N SER A 719 2.64 -9.70 33.78
CA SER A 719 2.11 -10.51 32.69
C SER A 719 0.87 -9.88 32.08
N VAL A 720 0.63 -10.18 30.81
CA VAL A 720 -0.61 -9.89 30.09
C VAL A 720 -1.15 -11.19 29.50
N ILE A 721 -2.48 -11.34 29.47
CA ILE A 721 -3.14 -12.43 28.77
C ILE A 721 -3.75 -11.88 27.49
N LEU A 722 -3.31 -12.39 26.35
CA LEU A 722 -3.81 -12.01 25.03
C LEU A 722 -4.71 -13.12 24.48
N THR A 723 -5.71 -12.73 23.70
CA THR A 723 -6.64 -13.63 23.01
C THR A 723 -6.46 -13.45 21.51
N ALA A 724 -6.46 -14.55 20.75
CA ALA A 724 -6.33 -14.50 19.30
C ALA A 724 -7.64 -14.00 18.65
N ASN A 725 -7.50 -13.32 17.51
CA ASN A 725 -8.60 -12.88 16.67
C ASN A 725 -9.16 -14.05 15.86
N GLY A 726 -10.49 -14.12 15.78
CA GLY A 726 -11.17 -15.19 15.04
C GLY A 726 -11.07 -16.56 15.71
N SER A 727 -11.23 -17.63 14.93
CA SER A 727 -11.16 -19.00 15.44
C SER A 727 -10.55 -19.92 14.38
N TRP A 728 -9.65 -20.80 14.83
CA TRP A 728 -9.12 -21.87 13.99
C TRP A 728 -10.13 -23.02 13.93
N ILE A 729 -10.37 -23.58 12.75
CA ILE A 729 -11.25 -24.74 12.60
C ILE A 729 -10.43 -26.02 12.77
N ALA A 730 -10.77 -26.80 13.81
CA ALA A 730 -10.03 -27.98 14.19
C ALA A 730 -10.11 -29.09 13.12
N LYS A 731 -8.96 -29.62 12.71
CA LYS A 731 -8.85 -30.76 11.78
C LYS A 731 -8.50 -32.03 12.55
N LEU A 732 -9.08 -33.17 12.15
CA LEU A 732 -8.91 -34.45 12.81
C LEU A 732 -7.43 -34.89 12.91
N GLY A 733 -7.04 -35.42 14.08
CA GLY A 733 -5.72 -36.00 14.33
C GLY A 733 -4.84 -35.22 15.31
N VAL A 734 -3.58 -35.62 15.42
CA VAL A 734 -2.58 -34.92 16.23
C VAL A 734 -2.24 -33.55 15.65
N CYS A 735 -2.22 -32.55 16.52
CA CYS A 735 -1.89 -31.16 16.19
C CYS A 735 -0.71 -30.70 17.06
N LYS A 736 0.37 -30.27 16.41
CA LYS A 736 1.47 -29.54 17.06
C LYS A 736 1.13 -28.06 17.04
N VAL A 737 0.89 -27.48 18.21
CA VAL A 737 0.64 -26.05 18.37
C VAL A 737 1.91 -25.33 18.79
N GLU A 738 2.21 -24.22 18.12
CA GLU A 738 3.34 -23.34 18.42
C GLU A 738 2.80 -21.92 18.59
N ALA A 739 2.88 -21.36 19.80
CA ALA A 739 2.61 -19.95 20.04
C ALA A 739 3.92 -19.16 20.12
N ILE A 740 3.94 -17.99 19.50
CA ILE A 740 5.11 -17.10 19.39
C ILE A 740 4.69 -15.71 19.84
N ALA A 741 5.34 -15.18 20.88
CA ALA A 741 5.21 -13.79 21.30
C ALA A 741 6.05 -12.88 20.39
N ASP A 742 5.56 -11.66 20.14
CA ASP A 742 6.19 -10.65 19.30
C ASP A 742 6.61 -11.16 17.89
N PRO A 743 5.65 -11.70 17.11
CA PRO A 743 5.96 -12.27 15.79
C PRO A 743 6.50 -11.22 14.79
N GLU A 744 6.16 -9.95 14.99
CA GLU A 744 6.59 -8.82 14.14
C GLU A 744 7.92 -8.19 14.59
N ASN A 745 8.53 -8.74 15.65
CA ASN A 745 9.83 -8.29 16.17
C ASN A 745 9.85 -6.81 16.61
N ASN A 746 8.77 -6.33 17.23
CA ASN A 746 8.67 -4.99 17.80
C ASN A 746 9.54 -4.81 19.07
N LEU A 747 10.08 -5.91 19.61
CA LEU A 747 11.03 -5.96 20.72
C LEU A 747 12.40 -6.46 20.23
N PRO A 748 13.12 -5.71 19.38
CA PRO A 748 14.29 -6.25 18.67
C PRO A 748 15.49 -6.60 19.56
N LYS A 749 15.65 -5.90 20.70
CA LYS A 749 16.81 -6.01 21.63
C LYS A 749 16.50 -6.80 22.90
N GLU A 750 15.61 -7.79 22.81
CA GLU A 750 15.39 -8.72 23.93
C GLU A 750 16.67 -9.46 24.30
N THR A 751 16.83 -9.75 25.59
CA THR A 751 17.98 -10.53 26.07
C THR A 751 17.93 -11.99 25.64
N SER A 752 16.75 -12.51 25.31
CA SER A 752 16.50 -13.85 24.80
C SER A 752 15.23 -13.82 23.93
N LYS A 753 15.26 -14.55 22.81
CA LYS A 753 14.05 -14.83 22.00
C LYS A 753 13.62 -16.29 22.05
N ASP A 754 14.43 -17.14 22.69
CA ASP A 754 14.19 -18.58 22.76
C ASP A 754 12.96 -18.90 23.63
N ASP A 755 12.66 -18.04 24.59
CA ASP A 755 11.53 -18.15 25.51
C ASP A 755 10.28 -17.38 25.07
N ASN A 756 10.31 -16.75 23.88
CA ASN A 756 9.12 -16.19 23.23
C ASN A 756 8.21 -17.26 22.63
N LYS A 757 8.64 -18.52 22.64
CA LYS A 757 7.95 -19.63 22.01
C LYS A 757 7.45 -20.66 23.03
N ARG A 758 6.22 -21.14 22.82
CA ARG A 758 5.67 -22.31 23.53
C ARG A 758 5.13 -23.32 22.53
N VAL A 759 5.50 -24.58 22.71
CA VAL A 759 5.08 -25.70 21.85
C VAL A 759 4.35 -26.73 22.68
N LYS A 760 3.23 -27.24 22.15
CA LYS A 760 2.46 -28.37 22.71
C LYS A 760 1.95 -29.28 21.59
N GLN A 761 1.51 -30.48 21.93
CA GLN A 761 0.82 -31.40 21.04
C GLN A 761 -0.50 -31.86 21.65
N PHE A 762 -1.61 -31.74 20.94
CA PHE A 762 -2.91 -32.25 21.38
C PHE A 762 -3.60 -33.03 20.26
N ASN A 763 -4.64 -33.79 20.63
CA ASN A 763 -5.45 -34.54 19.68
C ASN A 763 -6.75 -33.77 19.39
N VAL A 764 -7.15 -33.71 18.12
CA VAL A 764 -8.52 -33.41 17.70
C VAL A 764 -9.19 -34.72 17.36
N TYR A 765 -10.30 -35.02 18.01
CA TYR A 765 -11.04 -36.27 17.82
C TYR A 765 -12.18 -36.13 16.82
N GLU A 766 -12.72 -37.26 16.38
CA GLU A 766 -13.88 -37.28 15.50
C GLU A 766 -15.10 -36.64 16.18
N ALA A 767 -15.80 -35.76 15.45
CA ALA A 767 -17.10 -35.25 15.85
C ALA A 767 -18.17 -36.36 15.79
N PRO A 768 -19.21 -36.33 16.63
CA PRO A 768 -20.33 -37.26 16.48
C PRO A 768 -21.06 -37.06 15.15
N ASP A 769 -21.70 -38.12 14.64
CA ASP A 769 -22.58 -38.00 13.48
C ASP A 769 -23.82 -37.15 13.81
N ASN A 770 -24.34 -36.47 12.77
CA ASN A 770 -25.61 -35.75 12.81
C ASN A 770 -26.41 -36.11 11.55
N ASN A 771 -27.68 -35.74 11.51
CA ASN A 771 -28.59 -36.10 10.42
C ASN A 771 -28.50 -35.17 9.20
N GLY A 772 -27.59 -34.20 9.18
CA GLY A 772 -27.65 -33.09 8.23
C GLY A 772 -28.85 -32.17 8.46
N THR A 773 -29.16 -31.33 7.49
CA THR A 773 -30.27 -30.37 7.54
C THR A 773 -31.02 -30.38 6.21
N PHE A 774 -32.32 -30.08 6.24
CA PHE A 774 -33.15 -29.86 5.05
C PHE A 774 -34.05 -28.63 5.26
N THR A 775 -34.60 -28.09 4.18
CA THR A 775 -35.61 -27.03 4.22
C THR A 775 -36.99 -27.64 4.00
N PRO A 776 -37.95 -27.49 4.93
CA PRO A 776 -39.31 -28.00 4.75
C PRO A 776 -40.00 -27.41 3.52
N VAL A 777 -40.77 -28.23 2.79
CA VAL A 777 -41.55 -27.84 1.61
C VAL A 777 -42.97 -28.40 1.69
N THR A 778 -43.91 -27.79 0.95
CA THR A 778 -45.33 -28.17 0.93
C THR A 778 -45.77 -28.62 -0.44
N GLY A 779 -46.73 -29.56 -0.51
CA GLY A 779 -47.35 -30.00 -1.78
C GLY A 779 -47.12 -31.47 -2.12
N GLY A 780 -46.57 -32.26 -1.19
CA GLY A 780 -46.22 -33.67 -1.41
C GLY A 780 -45.03 -34.10 -0.55
N TYR A 781 -44.52 -35.30 -0.78
CA TYR A 781 -43.26 -35.76 -0.17
C TYR A 781 -42.06 -35.34 -1.03
N ASP A 782 -40.92 -35.07 -0.39
CA ASP A 782 -39.66 -34.62 -1.01
C ASP A 782 -38.49 -35.30 -0.30
N LEU A 783 -37.86 -36.29 -0.91
CA LEU A 783 -36.77 -37.05 -0.32
C LEU A 783 -35.44 -36.36 -0.60
N VAL A 784 -34.71 -36.04 0.46
CA VAL A 784 -33.44 -35.32 0.35
C VAL A 784 -32.35 -36.14 0.96
N VAL A 785 -31.28 -36.42 0.22
CA VAL A 785 -30.06 -36.95 0.83
C VAL A 785 -29.37 -35.81 1.57
N THR A 786 -29.45 -35.82 2.89
CA THR A 786 -28.90 -34.74 3.73
C THR A 786 -27.47 -35.00 4.18
N LYS A 787 -27.02 -36.27 4.13
CA LYS A 787 -25.66 -36.64 4.53
C LYS A 787 -25.22 -38.01 4.00
N ILE A 788 -23.93 -38.15 3.74
CA ILE A 788 -23.25 -39.44 3.56
C ILE A 788 -22.44 -39.74 4.82
N LEU A 789 -22.54 -40.97 5.30
CA LEU A 789 -21.79 -41.51 6.43
C LEU A 789 -20.93 -42.69 5.96
N MET A 790 -19.89 -42.98 6.72
CA MET A 790 -19.02 -44.13 6.51
C MET A 790 -18.98 -44.95 7.81
N ASN A 791 -18.63 -46.23 7.71
CA ASN A 791 -18.41 -47.10 8.85
C ASN A 791 -17.22 -46.68 9.73
N THR A 792 -16.30 -45.87 9.20
CA THR A 792 -15.20 -45.22 9.91
C THR A 792 -14.97 -43.83 9.32
N LYS A 793 -14.61 -42.83 10.13
CA LYS A 793 -14.27 -41.48 9.61
C LYS A 793 -12.80 -41.32 9.33
N SER A 794 -11.94 -42.04 10.05
CA SER A 794 -10.55 -42.24 9.66
C SER A 794 -10.44 -43.39 8.68
N ILE A 795 -10.23 -43.06 7.40
CA ILE A 795 -10.06 -44.02 6.31
C ILE A 795 -8.61 -43.97 5.86
N LYS A 796 -7.95 -45.13 5.77
CA LYS A 796 -6.62 -45.27 5.14
C LYS A 796 -6.70 -46.07 3.85
N PRO A 797 -5.71 -45.96 2.94
CA PRO A 797 -5.64 -46.81 1.76
C PRO A 797 -5.72 -48.30 2.14
N GLY A 798 -6.60 -49.03 1.46
CA GLY A 798 -6.89 -50.46 1.68
C GLY A 798 -8.08 -50.74 2.61
N ASP A 799 -8.61 -49.76 3.33
CA ASP A 799 -9.78 -49.97 4.21
C ASP A 799 -11.04 -50.33 3.40
N LYS A 800 -11.88 -51.17 4.01
CA LYS A 800 -13.22 -51.48 3.49
C LYS A 800 -14.22 -50.47 4.04
N VAL A 801 -14.64 -49.56 3.16
CA VAL A 801 -15.56 -48.46 3.47
C VAL A 801 -16.97 -48.87 3.07
N ASN A 802 -17.88 -48.91 4.03
CA ASN A 802 -19.30 -49.11 3.79
C ASN A 802 -20.02 -47.76 3.94
N PHE A 803 -20.73 -47.34 2.90
CA PHE A 803 -21.43 -46.05 2.88
C PHE A 803 -22.85 -46.18 3.42
N SER A 804 -23.29 -45.15 4.14
CA SER A 804 -24.69 -44.93 4.48
C SER A 804 -25.12 -43.55 4.02
N ALA A 805 -26.42 -43.37 3.78
CA ALA A 805 -27.02 -42.07 3.52
C ALA A 805 -28.06 -41.78 4.59
N ILE A 806 -28.12 -40.53 5.03
CA ILE A 806 -29.27 -40.00 5.74
C ILE A 806 -30.19 -39.37 4.72
N VAL A 807 -31.44 -39.80 4.70
CA VAL A 807 -32.49 -39.27 3.84
C VAL A 807 -33.54 -38.63 4.72
N ALA A 808 -33.85 -37.37 4.46
CA ALA A 808 -34.98 -36.67 5.06
C ALA A 808 -36.16 -36.69 4.09
N ASN A 809 -37.39 -36.67 4.62
CA ASN A 809 -38.53 -36.21 3.83
C ASN A 809 -38.78 -34.73 4.14
N ALA A 810 -38.33 -33.84 3.27
CA ALA A 810 -38.56 -32.41 3.37
C ALA A 810 -40.02 -32.01 3.16
N GLY A 811 -40.83 -32.86 2.55
CA GLY A 811 -42.23 -32.61 2.25
C GLY A 811 -43.19 -32.69 3.43
N ASP A 812 -44.39 -32.16 3.22
CA ASP A 812 -45.49 -32.10 4.20
C ASP A 812 -46.42 -33.33 4.15
N GLN A 813 -46.12 -34.30 3.30
CA GLN A 813 -46.80 -35.60 3.21
C GLN A 813 -45.82 -36.76 3.43
N ASP A 814 -46.31 -37.89 3.91
CA ASP A 814 -45.50 -39.10 4.09
C ASP A 814 -45.06 -39.69 2.74
N ALA A 815 -43.78 -40.01 2.60
CA ALA A 815 -43.29 -40.79 1.49
C ALA A 815 -43.78 -42.25 1.66
N PRO A 816 -44.46 -42.84 0.66
CA PRO A 816 -45.20 -44.07 0.83
C PRO A 816 -44.32 -45.27 1.22
N ALA A 817 -44.89 -46.17 2.03
CA ALA A 817 -44.31 -47.47 2.33
C ALA A 817 -44.66 -48.50 1.23
N GLY A 818 -43.82 -49.52 1.05
CA GLY A 818 -44.02 -50.63 0.11
C GLY A 818 -42.99 -50.66 -1.02
N ASP A 819 -42.64 -49.49 -1.56
CA ASP A 819 -41.56 -49.33 -2.51
C ASP A 819 -40.19 -49.29 -1.83
N VAL A 820 -39.14 -49.66 -2.56
CA VAL A 820 -37.75 -49.58 -2.07
C VAL A 820 -37.26 -48.15 -2.18
N LEU A 821 -36.76 -47.59 -1.08
CA LEU A 821 -35.93 -46.38 -1.09
C LEU A 821 -34.51 -46.77 -1.54
N GLY A 822 -34.33 -46.82 -2.86
CA GLY A 822 -33.06 -47.19 -3.47
C GLY A 822 -32.07 -46.04 -3.42
N ILE A 823 -30.90 -46.27 -2.81
CA ILE A 823 -29.79 -45.31 -2.85
C ILE A 823 -28.56 -45.99 -3.42
N GLN A 824 -27.96 -45.36 -4.43
CA GLN A 824 -26.66 -45.73 -4.93
C GLN A 824 -25.59 -44.74 -4.44
N PHE A 825 -24.38 -45.25 -4.20
CA PHE A 825 -23.18 -44.49 -3.89
C PHE A 825 -22.19 -44.69 -5.03
N GLN A 826 -21.89 -43.61 -5.75
CA GLN A 826 -20.94 -43.58 -6.86
C GLN A 826 -19.64 -42.94 -6.41
N ILE A 827 -18.52 -43.61 -6.64
CA ILE A 827 -17.18 -43.11 -6.29
C ILE A 827 -16.53 -42.55 -7.57
N ASP A 828 -16.04 -41.31 -7.49
CA ASP A 828 -15.39 -40.58 -8.60
C ASP A 828 -16.26 -40.44 -9.86
N GLY A 829 -17.59 -40.47 -9.71
CA GLY A 829 -18.54 -40.51 -10.83
C GLY A 829 -18.45 -41.76 -11.70
N LYS A 830 -17.73 -42.80 -11.25
CA LYS A 830 -17.55 -44.06 -11.99
C LYS A 830 -18.77 -44.95 -11.76
N THR A 831 -19.41 -45.34 -12.86
CA THR A 831 -20.56 -46.27 -12.83
C THR A 831 -20.13 -47.74 -12.73
N GLU A 832 -18.84 -48.01 -12.85
CA GLU A 832 -18.24 -49.36 -12.80
C GLU A 832 -18.04 -49.86 -11.35
N VAL A 833 -18.07 -48.95 -10.37
CA VAL A 833 -17.87 -49.23 -8.95
C VAL A 833 -18.98 -48.53 -8.15
N ILE A 834 -20.16 -49.14 -8.17
CA ILE A 834 -21.35 -48.67 -7.44
C ILE A 834 -21.64 -49.62 -6.28
N THR A 835 -21.86 -49.05 -5.09
CA THR A 835 -22.50 -49.73 -3.95
C THR A 835 -23.91 -49.16 -3.75
N TRP A 836 -24.86 -49.93 -3.25
CA TRP A 836 -26.24 -49.49 -3.11
C TRP A 836 -26.93 -50.06 -1.86
N SER A 837 -28.03 -49.42 -1.46
CA SER A 837 -29.00 -49.87 -0.46
C SER A 837 -30.34 -50.13 -1.15
N ASP A 838 -30.90 -51.32 -0.99
CA ASP A 838 -32.16 -51.73 -1.65
C ASP A 838 -33.16 -52.50 -0.74
N ASP A 839 -32.98 -52.46 0.58
CA ASP A 839 -33.78 -53.19 1.56
C ASP A 839 -34.77 -52.33 2.38
N TYR A 840 -34.67 -50.99 2.31
CA TYR A 840 -35.55 -50.10 3.05
C TYR A 840 -36.89 -49.88 2.34
N ARG A 841 -38.01 -50.26 2.98
CA ARG A 841 -39.38 -50.21 2.40
C ARG A 841 -40.45 -49.54 3.26
N LYS A 842 -40.06 -48.95 4.39
CA LYS A 842 -41.00 -48.46 5.41
C LYS A 842 -41.62 -47.09 5.11
N GLY A 843 -41.20 -46.43 4.02
CA GLY A 843 -41.50 -45.03 3.78
C GLY A 843 -40.73 -44.09 4.73
N VAL A 844 -40.84 -42.79 4.49
CA VAL A 844 -40.22 -41.74 5.32
C VAL A 844 -41.30 -40.73 5.65
N LYS A 845 -41.65 -40.61 6.93
CA LYS A 845 -42.69 -39.68 7.36
C LYS A 845 -42.29 -38.24 7.07
N SER A 846 -43.28 -37.38 6.89
CA SER A 846 -43.06 -35.94 6.73
C SER A 846 -42.10 -35.41 7.81
N HIS A 847 -41.06 -34.71 7.38
CA HIS A 847 -40.02 -34.07 8.20
C HIS A 847 -39.17 -35.01 9.07
N GLU A 848 -39.26 -36.32 8.85
CA GLU A 848 -38.45 -37.32 9.53
C GLU A 848 -37.25 -37.76 8.69
N PHE A 849 -36.30 -38.42 9.36
CA PHE A 849 -35.07 -38.94 8.75
C PHE A 849 -35.03 -40.47 8.78
N VAL A 850 -34.35 -41.05 7.79
CA VAL A 850 -33.96 -42.46 7.78
C VAL A 850 -32.47 -42.59 7.45
N LYS A 851 -31.80 -43.54 8.10
CA LYS A 851 -30.48 -44.01 7.68
C LYS A 851 -30.63 -45.27 6.83
N VAL A 852 -30.15 -45.21 5.59
CA VAL A 852 -30.02 -46.37 4.70
C VAL A 852 -28.54 -46.69 4.52
N THR A 853 -28.20 -47.98 4.45
CA THR A 853 -26.80 -48.44 4.47
C THR A 853 -26.58 -49.38 3.30
N ALA A 854 -25.47 -49.22 2.59
CA ALA A 854 -25.15 -50.06 1.45
C ALA A 854 -25.15 -51.54 1.86
N ASN A 855 -25.99 -52.32 1.19
CA ASN A 855 -26.21 -53.74 1.42
C ASN A 855 -25.83 -54.60 0.18
N GLY A 856 -25.63 -53.96 -0.98
CA GLY A 856 -25.23 -54.57 -2.24
C GLY A 856 -24.31 -53.65 -3.07
N GLY A 857 -23.90 -54.12 -4.24
CA GLY A 857 -23.01 -53.39 -5.14
C GLY A 857 -22.49 -54.26 -6.28
N THR A 858 -21.99 -53.61 -7.33
CA THR A 858 -21.33 -54.25 -8.49
C THR A 858 -20.16 -55.15 -8.07
N ALA A 859 -19.43 -54.76 -7.03
CA ALA A 859 -18.34 -55.52 -6.42
C ALA A 859 -18.60 -55.86 -4.94
N GLY A 860 -19.87 -55.84 -4.51
CA GLY A 860 -20.30 -55.98 -3.11
C GLY A 860 -20.58 -54.63 -2.42
N LYS A 861 -20.97 -54.69 -1.14
CA LYS A 861 -21.48 -53.54 -0.38
C LYS A 861 -20.42 -52.57 0.17
N GLU A 862 -19.14 -52.83 -0.09
CA GLU A 862 -18.02 -52.05 0.45
C GLU A 862 -17.12 -51.59 -0.68
N TRP A 863 -16.66 -50.34 -0.60
CA TRP A 863 -15.60 -49.81 -1.44
C TRP A 863 -14.24 -50.01 -0.77
N THR A 864 -13.21 -50.30 -1.55
CA THR A 864 -11.84 -50.38 -1.01
C THR A 864 -11.17 -49.03 -1.24
N ALA A 865 -10.85 -48.33 -0.15
CA ALA A 865 -10.24 -47.02 -0.17
C ALA A 865 -8.90 -47.01 -0.92
N THR A 866 -8.73 -46.08 -1.84
CA THR A 866 -7.45 -45.80 -2.49
C THR A 866 -6.90 -44.47 -2.03
N GLU A 867 -5.58 -44.29 -2.14
CA GLU A 867 -4.93 -43.03 -1.81
C GLU A 867 -5.37 -41.93 -2.79
N GLY A 868 -5.60 -40.72 -2.25
CA GLY A 868 -5.90 -39.54 -3.04
C GLY A 868 -7.29 -38.95 -2.77
N LYS A 869 -7.65 -37.98 -3.61
CA LYS A 869 -8.91 -37.26 -3.54
C LYS A 869 -9.97 -38.02 -4.33
N HIS A 870 -11.06 -38.34 -3.65
CA HIS A 870 -12.22 -39.05 -4.20
C HIS A 870 -13.49 -38.25 -4.01
N THR A 871 -14.46 -38.42 -4.90
CA THR A 871 -15.83 -37.94 -4.67
C THR A 871 -16.75 -39.12 -4.38
N VAL A 872 -17.70 -38.94 -3.47
CA VAL A 872 -18.76 -39.92 -3.23
C VAL A 872 -20.10 -39.23 -3.40
N THR A 873 -20.84 -39.65 -4.41
CA THR A 873 -22.19 -39.15 -4.68
C THR A 873 -23.20 -40.21 -4.23
N ALA A 874 -23.96 -39.90 -3.19
CA ALA A 874 -25.17 -40.63 -2.86
C ALA A 874 -26.32 -40.07 -3.70
N TRP A 875 -27.03 -40.96 -4.35
CA TRP A 875 -28.12 -40.62 -5.23
C TRP A 875 -29.28 -41.56 -4.95
N ILE A 876 -30.45 -40.98 -4.65
CA ILE A 876 -31.72 -41.72 -4.67
C ILE A 876 -31.97 -42.15 -6.12
N ASP A 877 -31.64 -43.41 -6.41
CA ASP A 877 -31.72 -44.00 -7.74
C ASP A 877 -33.00 -44.81 -7.86
N ASN A 878 -34.01 -44.14 -8.37
CA ASN A 878 -35.33 -44.70 -8.52
C ASN A 878 -35.48 -45.41 -9.88
N TYR A 879 -34.92 -46.62 -9.96
CA TYR A 879 -35.05 -47.48 -11.12
C TYR A 879 -36.51 -47.94 -11.30
N GLY A 880 -37.27 -47.26 -12.19
CA GLY A 880 -38.57 -47.74 -12.67
C GLY A 880 -39.83 -47.13 -12.04
N GLY A 881 -39.81 -45.86 -11.61
CA GLY A 881 -41.05 -45.11 -11.29
C GLY A 881 -41.58 -45.24 -9.85
N ARG A 882 -40.78 -45.73 -8.89
CA ARG A 882 -41.12 -45.73 -7.45
C ARG A 882 -41.01 -44.31 -6.91
N TYR A 883 -41.73 -43.88 -5.88
CA TYR A 883 -41.63 -42.47 -5.42
C TYR A 883 -41.79 -41.40 -6.54
N ALA A 884 -42.45 -41.71 -7.67
CA ALA A 884 -42.57 -40.80 -8.82
C ALA A 884 -43.47 -39.57 -8.56
N GLY A 885 -44.15 -39.55 -7.41
CA GLY A 885 -44.94 -38.40 -6.94
C GLY A 885 -44.17 -37.48 -6.01
N GLU A 886 -42.84 -37.65 -5.91
CA GLU A 886 -41.95 -36.70 -5.26
C GLU A 886 -41.98 -35.35 -5.98
N ILE A 887 -41.96 -34.27 -5.20
CA ILE A 887 -42.18 -32.93 -5.75
C ILE A 887 -40.89 -32.23 -6.21
N ASN A 888 -39.72 -32.69 -5.77
CA ASN A 888 -38.42 -32.19 -6.19
C ASN A 888 -37.43 -33.35 -6.33
N HIS A 889 -36.88 -33.54 -7.53
CA HIS A 889 -35.89 -34.59 -7.78
C HIS A 889 -34.46 -34.04 -7.86
N ASP A 890 -34.26 -32.72 -7.82
CA ASP A 890 -32.94 -32.10 -8.00
C ASP A 890 -32.07 -32.21 -6.74
N ASN A 891 -32.70 -32.36 -5.56
CA ASN A 891 -32.09 -32.55 -4.24
C ASN A 891 -31.91 -34.04 -3.85
N ASN A 892 -32.18 -34.96 -4.78
CA ASN A 892 -31.96 -36.40 -4.59
C ASN A 892 -30.49 -36.84 -4.63
N LYS A 893 -29.58 -35.90 -4.91
CA LYS A 893 -28.13 -36.13 -5.00
C LYS A 893 -27.41 -35.32 -3.94
N PHE A 894 -26.52 -35.98 -3.21
CA PHE A 894 -25.58 -35.34 -2.31
C PHE A 894 -24.18 -35.87 -2.58
N THR A 895 -23.20 -34.97 -2.72
CA THR A 895 -21.81 -35.35 -3.00
C THR A 895 -20.91 -34.85 -1.89
N ILE A 896 -20.05 -35.72 -1.39
CA ILE A 896 -18.95 -35.36 -0.51
C ILE A 896 -17.61 -35.60 -1.21
N GLU A 897 -16.59 -34.89 -0.75
CA GLU A 897 -15.20 -35.14 -1.09
C GLU A 897 -14.52 -35.91 0.04
N LEU A 898 -13.84 -37.00 -0.29
CA LEU A 898 -12.99 -37.77 0.61
C LEU A 898 -11.54 -37.60 0.18
N ASN A 899 -10.72 -37.02 1.05
CA ASN A 899 -9.29 -36.98 0.82
C ASN A 899 -8.61 -38.05 1.68
N ILE A 900 -8.21 -39.15 1.05
CA ILE A 900 -7.62 -40.29 1.75
C ILE A 900 -6.11 -40.08 1.79
N PRO A 901 -5.54 -39.86 2.99
CA PRO A 901 -4.13 -39.48 3.12
C PRO A 901 -3.20 -40.64 2.79
N MET A 902 -1.98 -40.33 2.32
CA MET A 902 -0.91 -41.34 2.14
C MET A 902 -0.53 -42.06 3.44
N SER A 903 -0.85 -41.47 4.58
CA SER A 903 -0.51 -41.97 5.91
C SER A 903 -1.70 -41.88 6.84
N PRO A 904 -1.95 -42.89 7.68
CA PRO A 904 -3.11 -42.92 8.57
C PRO A 904 -3.08 -41.76 9.58
N VAL A 905 -4.26 -41.26 9.93
CA VAL A 905 -4.42 -40.24 10.99
C VAL A 905 -3.81 -40.77 12.28
N GLN A 906 -2.95 -39.97 12.90
CA GLN A 906 -2.24 -40.35 14.12
C GLN A 906 -2.86 -39.67 15.34
N PHE A 907 -2.83 -40.38 16.47
CA PHE A 907 -3.17 -39.86 17.79
C PHE A 907 -2.04 -40.18 18.75
N ILE A 908 -1.77 -39.28 19.69
CA ILE A 908 -0.77 -39.50 20.74
C ILE A 908 -1.43 -39.95 22.05
N ASN A 909 -0.78 -40.87 22.77
CA ASN A 909 -1.34 -41.50 23.97
C ASN A 909 -1.35 -40.62 25.22
N ASN A 910 -0.78 -39.41 25.17
CA ASN A 910 -0.81 -38.43 26.26
C ASN A 910 -0.75 -37.02 25.67
N PRO A 911 -1.86 -36.49 25.12
CA PRO A 911 -1.87 -35.13 24.59
C PRO A 911 -1.63 -34.11 25.71
N ASP A 912 -0.89 -33.06 25.40
CA ASP A 912 -0.72 -31.90 26.26
C ASP A 912 -2.07 -31.26 26.54
N LYS A 913 -2.26 -30.84 27.79
CA LYS A 913 -3.39 -30.00 28.21
C LYS A 913 -3.06 -28.52 27.99
N PRO A 914 -4.09 -27.66 27.79
CA PRO A 914 -3.88 -26.22 27.81
C PRO A 914 -3.27 -25.79 29.15
N ASP A 915 -2.38 -24.80 29.12
CA ASP A 915 -1.80 -24.22 30.34
C ASP A 915 -2.89 -23.44 31.10
N ASN A 916 -2.85 -23.49 32.44
CA ASN A 916 -3.72 -22.65 33.26
C ASN A 916 -3.17 -21.21 33.29
N ILE A 917 -3.67 -20.38 32.38
CA ILE A 917 -3.25 -18.98 32.28
C ILE A 917 -4.10 -18.02 33.13
N ASP A 918 -5.29 -18.45 33.57
CA ASP A 918 -6.25 -17.61 34.31
C ASP A 918 -6.06 -17.67 35.84
N GLY A 919 -5.18 -18.56 36.34
CA GLY A 919 -4.87 -18.68 37.76
C GLY A 919 -5.98 -19.34 38.61
N THR A 920 -6.96 -19.99 37.97
CA THR A 920 -8.06 -20.68 38.65
C THR A 920 -7.68 -22.12 39.00
N ASP A 921 -6.82 -22.32 40.01
CA ASP A 921 -6.54 -23.64 40.58
C ASP A 921 -7.52 -24.00 41.72
N GLY A 922 -8.80 -23.70 41.55
CA GLY A 922 -9.84 -24.34 42.35
C GLY A 922 -10.05 -25.74 41.78
N ILE A 923 -9.49 -26.77 42.43
CA ILE A 923 -9.69 -28.21 42.13
C ILE A 923 -11.04 -28.45 41.45
N GLU A 924 -11.05 -28.69 40.13
CA GLU A 924 -12.24 -29.20 39.44
C GLU A 924 -12.48 -30.63 39.95
N ALA A 925 -13.71 -30.86 40.43
CA ALA A 925 -14.12 -32.10 41.08
C ALA A 925 -13.71 -33.35 40.28
N VAL A 926 -13.10 -34.33 40.96
CA VAL A 926 -13.00 -35.69 40.43
C VAL A 926 -14.35 -36.35 40.63
N ASN A 927 -15.12 -36.46 39.55
CA ASN A 927 -16.28 -37.35 39.45
C ASN A 927 -15.79 -38.81 39.51
N ALA A 928 -15.64 -39.35 40.72
CA ALA A 928 -15.59 -40.80 40.92
C ALA A 928 -16.94 -41.25 41.46
N VAL A 929 -17.80 -41.71 40.55
CA VAL A 929 -18.92 -42.58 40.90
C VAL A 929 -18.31 -43.91 41.34
N GLN A 930 -17.91 -44.01 42.61
CA GLN A 930 -17.80 -45.26 43.35
C GLN A 930 -17.52 -44.96 44.83
N SER A 931 -18.43 -45.40 45.69
CA SER A 931 -18.25 -45.44 47.14
C SER A 931 -17.24 -46.55 47.51
N VAL A 932 -15.97 -46.34 47.21
CA VAL A 932 -14.91 -47.17 47.81
C VAL A 932 -14.49 -46.46 49.09
N LYS A 933 -14.78 -47.08 50.24
CA LYS A 933 -14.19 -46.67 51.52
C LYS A 933 -12.71 -46.99 51.48
N ASP A 934 -11.93 -46.11 50.88
CA ASP A 934 -10.49 -46.17 50.94
C ASP A 934 -10.03 -45.75 52.35
N SER A 935 -9.50 -46.72 53.10
CA SER A 935 -9.01 -46.55 54.48
C SER A 935 -7.55 -46.10 54.53
N TYR A 936 -6.92 -45.76 53.40
CA TYR A 936 -5.53 -45.34 53.39
C TYR A 936 -5.35 -43.84 53.68
N TYR A 937 -4.18 -43.48 54.19
CA TYR A 937 -3.70 -42.10 54.34
C TYR A 937 -2.88 -41.69 53.11
N TYR A 938 -3.20 -40.53 52.57
CA TYR A 938 -2.50 -39.89 51.46
C TYR A 938 -1.89 -38.57 51.92
N ASP A 939 -0.67 -38.24 51.52
CA ASP A 939 -0.20 -36.87 51.69
C ASP A 939 -0.81 -35.93 50.64
N LEU A 940 -0.51 -34.64 50.74
CA LEU A 940 -1.01 -33.62 49.82
C LEU A 940 -0.43 -33.74 48.40
N GLN A 941 0.53 -34.64 48.18
CA GLN A 941 1.08 -35.00 46.87
C GLN A 941 0.45 -36.30 46.33
N GLY A 942 -0.51 -36.90 47.04
CA GLY A 942 -1.21 -38.13 46.63
C GLY A 942 -0.43 -39.42 46.89
N ARG A 943 0.67 -39.39 47.65
CA ARG A 943 1.43 -40.60 48.01
C ARG A 943 0.70 -41.36 49.12
N ARG A 944 0.54 -42.68 48.94
CA ARG A 944 -0.18 -43.60 49.85
C ARG A 944 0.77 -44.16 50.91
N TYR A 945 0.42 -44.06 52.20
CA TYR A 945 1.31 -44.46 53.31
C TYR A 945 0.85 -45.72 54.08
N GLY A 946 -0.46 -45.99 54.15
CA GLY A 946 -1.00 -47.12 54.90
C GLY A 946 -2.40 -46.82 55.45
N THR A 947 -3.02 -47.78 56.15
CA THR A 947 -4.37 -47.62 56.73
C THR A 947 -4.37 -47.19 58.20
N THR A 948 -3.19 -47.03 58.80
CA THR A 948 -3.00 -46.59 60.19
C THR A 948 -2.16 -45.32 60.24
N THR A 949 -2.12 -44.66 61.39
CA THR A 949 -1.26 -43.49 61.61
C THR A 949 0.19 -43.84 61.94
N GLU A 950 0.51 -45.13 61.99
CA GLU A 950 1.82 -45.64 62.39
C GLU A 950 2.85 -45.37 61.29
N GLY A 951 3.93 -44.65 61.64
CA GLY A 951 4.96 -44.23 60.68
C GLY A 951 4.67 -42.93 59.91
N LEU A 952 3.50 -42.31 60.09
CA LEU A 952 3.21 -40.99 59.51
C LEU A 952 3.98 -39.89 60.26
N LYS A 953 4.64 -39.01 59.50
CA LYS A 953 5.22 -37.77 60.06
C LYS A 953 4.11 -36.78 60.40
N LYS A 954 4.34 -35.89 61.37
CA LYS A 954 3.42 -34.79 61.69
C LYS A 954 3.13 -33.96 60.45
N GLY A 955 1.85 -33.74 60.15
CA GLY A 955 1.44 -33.09 58.90
C GLY A 955 -0.04 -33.27 58.57
N VAL A 956 -0.44 -32.73 57.41
CA VAL A 956 -1.80 -32.82 56.89
C VAL A 956 -1.87 -33.96 55.88
N TYR A 957 -2.84 -34.86 56.07
CA TYR A 957 -3.10 -35.99 55.18
C TYR A 957 -4.57 -36.01 54.75
N ILE A 958 -4.88 -36.76 53.72
CA ILE A 958 -6.23 -37.13 53.31
C ILE A 958 -6.48 -38.57 53.74
N HIS A 959 -7.53 -38.81 54.53
CA HIS A 959 -7.95 -40.14 54.95
C HIS A 959 -9.47 -40.23 54.88
N CYS A 960 -10.01 -41.28 54.25
CA CYS A 960 -11.45 -41.43 54.01
C CYS A 960 -12.10 -40.17 53.40
N GLY A 961 -11.41 -39.50 52.47
CA GLY A 961 -11.88 -38.27 51.82
C GLY A 961 -11.88 -37.01 52.72
N LYS A 962 -11.32 -37.08 53.93
CA LYS A 962 -11.23 -35.93 54.86
C LYS A 962 -9.79 -35.53 55.09
N LYS A 963 -9.55 -34.22 55.23
CA LYS A 963 -8.28 -33.68 55.75
C LYS A 963 -8.16 -34.07 57.23
N VAL A 964 -7.06 -34.73 57.57
CA VAL A 964 -6.72 -35.14 58.94
C VAL A 964 -5.34 -34.61 59.28
N ILE A 965 -5.19 -34.13 60.51
CA ILE A 965 -3.92 -33.63 61.02
C ILE A 965 -3.32 -34.72 61.92
N ILE A 966 -2.15 -35.22 61.55
CA ILE A 966 -1.34 -36.07 62.39
C ILE A 966 -0.48 -35.15 63.26
N LYS A 967 -0.75 -35.16 64.57
CA LYS A 967 -0.14 -34.27 65.55
C LYS A 967 1.12 -34.85 66.19
#